data_AF-A0A392LXZ6-F1
#
_entry.id   AF-A0A392LXZ6-F1
#
_cell.length_a   1.000
_cell.length_b   1.000
_cell.length_c   1.000
_cell.angle_alpha   90.00
_cell.angle_beta   90.00
_cell.angle_gamma   90.00
#
_symmetry.space_group_name_H-M   'P 1'
#
loop_
_entity.id
_entity.type
_entity.pdbx_description
1 polymer ?
#
loop_
_entity_poly.entity_id
_entity_poly.type
_entity_poly.pdbx_seq_one_letter_code
_entity_poly.pdbx_strand_id
1 'polypeptide(L)'
;MSSSSYSNPQWVYDVFLSFRGKDTRSNFVSHLHAALSNAGINAFVDYKLHKGTDLGPELMEAIEKSHISIIVFSKTYIESTWCLNELEKIMECRRTHGHVVMPVFYDIDPSVVRHQQGAFGKTLQATAKKRYLERELRENVLSSWRSSLTQAANLSGWDVTNYRLSRNRCETLSLNTPPCTQYYWVWCASINGGGPIRNLIAGDSADSRGDSDTILELRVKFNSTLKNRLIRSENELMKQIVEDILTKLDITLLSITEFPIGLESQVEKLVEFIENQPKKVSMIGVWGMGGSGKTTTAKAIYNRIHRKFVDRSFIENVREVCENDNRGIIHLQEQLLSDVLKTKEKIHSIAVGEYMIEKRLRGKRALVVLDDVTTVEQLKALCGNPKYFGSGSVLIVTTRDARLLSLLNVDYLYTMKEMDKNQSLELFSWHAFRQPNPSKDFSELSINVVSYCGGLPLALEVLGSYLYQRTKQEWKSVLSKLERIPNNQVQEKLRISYDGLKYDIEKDIFLDICCFFIGKDRAYVTEILNGCGLYADIGITVLIERSLVKVEKNNKLQMHDLIRDMGREIVRESSSKEPAKRSRLWFHEDVHDVLTKNTVTETVEGLVLKLQRSNKFCFSTDSFKGMKKLRLLQLDHVDLTGDYRCLSTDLRWVHWQGFTFNYIPDDFYQENLVVIDLKYSSIKQVWNETKLLENLKILNLSHSKYLRNTPDFSQLPNLESLIMKDCPSLSDVNPSIGDLKNLLLLNLKDCTNLRNLPRKIYQLKSLKTLILSGCSKIDKLEEDIVQMESLTTLIAKASRNLEVFGFNATQRFN
;
A
#
# COMPACT_ATOMS: atom_id res chain seq x y z
N MET A 1 31.23 51.10 30.38
CA MET A 1 31.14 49.64 30.58
C MET A 1 30.19 49.09 29.54
N SER A 2 30.73 48.53 28.47
CA SER A 2 29.97 47.90 27.37
C SER A 2 29.63 46.46 27.76
N SER A 3 28.35 46.15 27.94
CA SER A 3 27.87 44.79 28.14
C SER A 3 27.85 44.06 26.79
N SER A 4 28.73 43.09 26.62
CA SER A 4 28.73 42.15 25.50
C SER A 4 27.47 41.30 25.52
N SER A 5 26.64 41.44 24.49
CA SER A 5 25.51 40.57 24.19
C SER A 5 26.02 39.18 23.79
N TYR A 6 25.79 38.16 24.62
CA TYR A 6 25.95 36.77 24.21
C TYR A 6 24.84 36.43 23.21
N SER A 7 25.19 36.28 21.94
CA SER A 7 24.31 35.71 20.92
C SER A 7 24.11 34.21 21.23
N ASN A 8 22.86 33.77 21.36
CA ASN A 8 22.54 32.35 21.44
C ASN A 8 23.06 31.63 20.17
N PRO A 9 23.72 30.47 20.29
CA PRO A 9 24.21 29.72 19.13
C PRO A 9 23.04 29.28 18.24
N GLN A 10 23.11 29.60 16.95
CA GLN A 10 22.14 29.17 15.94
C GLN A 10 22.55 27.78 15.44
N TRP A 11 22.10 26.73 16.14
CA TRP A 11 22.38 25.34 15.78
C TRP A 11 21.81 25.01 14.38
N VAL A 12 22.65 24.43 13.51
CA VAL A 12 22.24 23.97 12.16
C VAL A 12 21.92 22.49 12.16
N TYR A 13 22.62 21.71 12.98
CA TYR A 13 22.38 20.28 13.17
C TYR A 13 21.99 20.01 14.63
N ASP A 14 21.13 19.02 14.83
CA ASP A 14 20.78 18.59 16.18
C ASP A 14 21.85 17.68 16.75
N VAL A 15 22.39 16.80 15.90
CA VAL A 15 23.34 15.75 16.27
C VAL A 15 24.49 15.70 15.27
N PHE A 16 25.73 15.62 15.76
CA PHE A 16 26.91 15.21 15.00
C PHE A 16 27.27 13.77 15.35
N LEU A 17 27.45 12.89 14.35
CA LEU A 17 27.89 11.51 14.56
C LEU A 17 29.41 11.36 14.29
N SER A 18 30.18 11.10 15.34
CA SER A 18 31.62 10.82 15.29
C SER A 18 31.88 9.32 15.38
N PHE A 19 32.42 8.69 14.33
CA PHE A 19 32.60 7.23 14.27
C PHE A 19 33.68 6.79 13.29
N ARG A 20 34.15 5.54 13.46
CA ARG A 20 35.09 4.91 12.53
C ARG A 20 34.37 4.15 11.42
N GLY A 21 34.38 4.70 10.21
CA GLY A 21 33.65 4.15 9.06
C GLY A 21 34.01 2.72 8.62
N LYS A 22 35.18 2.19 9.00
CA LYS A 22 35.58 0.80 8.67
C LYS A 22 34.88 -0.26 9.53
N ASP A 23 34.42 0.13 10.73
CA ASP A 23 33.94 -0.82 11.75
C ASP A 23 32.42 -0.79 11.92
N THR A 24 31.83 0.41 11.86
CA THR A 24 30.46 0.65 12.34
C THR A 24 29.50 1.23 11.29
N ARG A 25 29.97 1.44 10.05
CA ARG A 25 29.24 2.17 8.99
C ARG A 25 28.03 1.42 8.43
N SER A 26 28.16 0.11 8.18
CA SER A 26 27.11 -0.70 7.51
C SER A 26 26.26 -1.53 8.47
N ASN A 27 26.31 -1.22 9.77
CA ASN A 27 25.61 -1.93 10.84
C ASN A 27 24.98 -0.92 11.82
N PHE A 28 25.65 -0.60 12.92
CA PHE A 28 25.12 0.20 14.02
C PHE A 28 24.86 1.65 13.62
N VAL A 29 25.82 2.33 12.97
CA VAL A 29 25.68 3.78 12.66
C VAL A 29 24.63 4.03 11.57
N SER A 30 24.49 3.14 10.58
CA SER A 30 23.42 3.26 9.58
C SER A 30 22.03 3.13 10.21
N HIS A 31 21.85 2.20 11.14
CA HIS A 31 20.59 2.04 11.86
C HIS A 31 20.33 3.21 12.83
N LEU A 32 21.36 3.68 13.55
CA LEU A 32 21.24 4.85 14.41
C LEU A 32 20.86 6.09 13.61
N HIS A 33 21.52 6.35 12.49
CA HIS A 33 21.21 7.48 11.63
C HIS A 33 19.78 7.40 11.08
N ALA A 34 19.34 6.22 10.62
CA ALA A 34 17.97 6.02 10.18
C ALA A 34 16.96 6.26 11.32
N ALA A 35 17.25 5.75 12.53
CA ALA A 35 16.41 5.98 13.70
C ALA A 35 16.32 7.47 14.09
N LEU A 36 17.43 8.21 14.05
CA LEU A 36 17.46 9.65 14.26
C LEU A 36 16.66 10.41 13.18
N SER A 37 16.84 10.06 11.91
CA SER A 37 16.11 10.67 10.79
C SER A 37 14.60 10.42 10.88
N ASN A 38 14.19 9.19 11.20
CA ASN A 38 12.78 8.83 11.44
C ASN A 38 12.19 9.59 12.63
N ALA A 39 13.03 9.92 13.62
CA ALA A 39 12.70 10.78 14.75
C ALA A 39 12.76 12.29 14.40
N GLY A 40 12.96 12.66 13.12
CA GLY A 40 13.05 14.05 12.68
C GLY A 40 14.28 14.80 13.20
N ILE A 41 15.28 14.10 13.74
CA ILE A 41 16.54 14.66 14.23
C ILE A 41 17.48 14.85 13.03
N ASN A 42 17.85 16.09 12.76
CA ASN A 42 18.82 16.49 11.74
C ASN A 42 20.23 16.12 12.20
N ALA A 43 20.63 14.88 11.91
CA ALA A 43 21.97 14.38 12.19
C ALA A 43 22.93 14.68 11.03
N PHE A 44 24.04 15.35 11.32
CA PHE A 44 25.18 15.42 10.41
C PHE A 44 25.99 14.13 10.51
N VAL A 45 26.31 13.58 9.35
CA VAL A 45 27.16 12.40 9.22
C VAL A 45 28.13 12.63 8.08
N ASP A 46 29.39 12.29 8.33
CA ASP A 46 30.57 12.50 7.48
C ASP A 46 30.52 11.87 6.05
N TYR A 47 29.39 11.29 5.62
CA TYR A 47 29.23 10.76 4.25
C TYR A 47 28.80 11.80 3.20
N LYS A 48 28.52 13.06 3.59
CA LYS A 48 27.95 14.10 2.69
C LYS A 48 28.98 15.03 2.03
N LEU A 49 30.27 14.90 2.33
CA LEU A 49 31.31 15.76 1.77
C LEU A 49 31.92 15.15 0.50
N HIS A 50 31.99 15.94 -0.58
CA HIS A 50 32.43 15.48 -1.91
C HIS A 50 33.93 15.15 -1.92
N LYS A 51 34.32 14.11 -2.67
CA LYS A 51 35.73 13.74 -2.86
C LYS A 51 36.45 14.81 -3.69
N GLY A 52 37.38 15.56 -3.09
CA GLY A 52 38.29 16.44 -3.83
C GLY A 52 38.77 17.74 -3.14
N THR A 53 38.26 18.09 -1.95
CA THR A 53 38.66 19.32 -1.22
C THR A 53 39.30 19.00 0.15
N ASP A 54 40.07 19.95 0.71
CA ASP A 54 40.64 19.86 2.06
C ASP A 54 39.51 19.88 3.11
N LEU A 55 39.08 18.68 3.52
CA LEU A 55 37.91 18.36 4.36
C LEU A 55 37.94 18.88 5.82
N GLY A 56 38.92 19.71 6.20
CA GLY A 56 39.11 20.17 7.58
C GLY A 56 38.09 21.21 8.06
N PRO A 57 37.89 22.35 7.37
CA PRO A 57 37.11 23.47 7.90
C PRO A 57 35.60 23.19 7.97
N GLU A 58 35.01 22.61 6.92
CA GLU A 58 33.57 22.34 6.86
C GLU A 58 33.11 21.32 7.92
N LEU A 59 33.96 20.32 8.20
CA LEU A 59 33.68 19.33 9.23
C LEU A 59 33.75 19.94 10.64
N MET A 60 34.74 20.79 10.90
CA MET A 60 34.86 21.49 12.18
C MET A 60 33.71 22.47 12.41
N GLU A 61 33.27 23.16 11.36
CA GLU A 61 32.10 24.02 11.38
C GLU A 61 30.81 23.22 11.64
N ALA A 62 30.68 22.02 11.08
CA ALA A 62 29.53 21.14 11.36
C ALA A 62 29.49 20.71 12.84
N ILE A 63 30.65 20.43 13.46
CA ILE A 63 30.74 20.14 14.90
C ILE A 63 30.31 21.36 15.72
N GLU A 64 30.82 22.55 15.41
CA GLU A 64 30.46 23.79 16.12
C GLU A 64 28.97 24.13 16.00
N LYS A 65 28.36 23.86 14.84
CA LYS A 65 26.94 24.11 14.57
C LYS A 65 26.02 22.96 14.98
N SER A 66 26.52 21.95 15.69
CA SER A 66 25.71 20.84 16.23
C SER A 66 25.41 21.03 17.71
N HIS A 67 24.19 20.74 18.14
CA HIS A 67 23.80 20.85 19.56
C HIS A 67 24.32 19.69 20.42
N ILE A 68 24.30 18.48 19.84
CA ILE A 68 24.70 17.23 20.50
C ILE A 68 25.75 16.53 19.62
N SER A 69 26.75 15.90 20.22
CA SER A 69 27.70 15.01 19.54
C SER A 69 27.62 13.60 20.12
N ILE A 70 27.34 12.61 19.27
CA ILE A 70 27.41 11.19 19.62
C ILE A 70 28.75 10.64 19.15
N ILE A 71 29.51 10.08 20.08
CA ILE A 71 30.83 9.48 19.79
C ILE A 71 30.71 7.97 19.89
N VAL A 72 30.85 7.27 18.76
CA VAL A 72 30.80 5.80 18.71
C VAL A 72 32.22 5.25 18.78
N PHE A 73 32.67 4.93 19.99
CA PHE A 73 33.97 4.30 20.22
C PHE A 73 33.95 2.84 19.77
N SER A 74 34.89 2.48 18.89
CA SER A 74 35.18 1.11 18.47
C SER A 74 36.64 0.74 18.79
N LYS A 75 36.99 -0.55 18.66
CA LYS A 75 38.37 -1.03 18.85
C LYS A 75 39.41 -0.31 17.97
N THR A 76 39.03 0.12 16.76
CA THR A 76 39.94 0.78 15.82
C THR A 76 39.71 2.29 15.69
N TYR A 77 38.89 2.90 16.56
CA TYR A 77 38.57 4.33 16.52
C TYR A 77 39.83 5.22 16.46
N ILE A 78 40.81 4.88 17.31
CA ILE A 78 42.09 5.59 17.46
C ILE A 78 43.11 5.33 16.34
N GLU A 79 42.79 4.47 15.36
CA GLU A 79 43.61 4.31 14.15
C GLU A 79 43.36 5.46 13.15
N SER A 80 42.33 6.27 13.39
CA SER A 80 41.94 7.40 12.55
C SER A 80 42.34 8.72 13.19
N THR A 81 43.26 9.45 12.55
CA THR A 81 43.58 10.83 12.96
C THR A 81 42.37 11.76 12.82
N TRP A 82 41.46 11.47 11.88
CA TRP A 82 40.22 12.22 11.68
C TRP A 82 39.30 12.12 12.90
N CYS A 83 39.00 10.89 13.34
CA CYS A 83 38.13 10.65 14.49
C CYS A 83 38.72 11.20 15.80
N LEU A 84 40.06 11.29 15.90
CA LEU A 84 40.76 11.88 17.04
C LEU A 84 40.70 13.42 17.02
N ASN A 85 40.83 14.04 15.86
CA ASN A 85 40.68 15.49 15.70
C ASN A 85 39.22 15.93 15.89
N GLU A 86 38.25 15.18 15.36
CA GLU A 86 36.82 15.38 15.64
C GLU A 86 36.54 15.33 17.14
N LEU A 87 37.05 14.29 17.82
CA LEU A 87 36.91 14.15 19.27
C LEU A 87 37.49 15.35 20.02
N GLU A 88 38.68 15.80 19.64
CA GLU A 88 39.30 16.98 20.24
C GLU A 88 38.42 18.23 20.08
N LYS A 89 37.88 18.46 18.87
CA LYS A 89 36.99 19.58 18.60
C LYS A 89 35.66 19.48 19.33
N ILE A 90 35.06 18.30 19.40
CA ILE A 90 33.82 18.04 20.16
C ILE A 90 34.03 18.38 21.64
N MET A 91 35.16 17.95 22.21
CA MET A 91 35.49 18.22 23.61
C MET A 91 35.81 19.69 23.87
N GLU A 92 36.36 20.41 22.89
CA GLU A 92 36.48 21.86 22.92
C GLU A 92 35.11 22.55 22.92
N CYS A 93 34.22 22.17 22.00
CA CYS A 93 32.86 22.73 21.88
C CYS A 93 32.05 22.47 23.16
N ARG A 94 32.23 21.32 23.81
CA ARG A 94 31.62 21.02 25.11
C ARG A 94 32.03 22.02 26.20
N ARG A 95 33.31 22.39 26.22
CA ARG A 95 33.86 23.33 27.22
C ARG A 95 33.43 24.78 26.98
N THR A 96 33.27 25.16 25.71
CA THR A 96 33.12 26.56 25.29
C THR A 96 31.69 26.96 24.93
N HIS A 97 30.88 26.03 24.42
CA HIS A 97 29.56 26.29 23.85
C HIS A 97 28.43 25.48 24.52
N GLY A 98 28.70 24.80 25.64
CA GLY A 98 27.69 23.97 26.33
C GLY A 98 27.24 22.74 25.55
N HIS A 99 28.00 22.36 24.51
CA HIS A 99 27.70 21.24 23.61
C HIS A 99 27.52 19.92 24.40
N VAL A 100 26.42 19.21 24.16
CA VAL A 100 26.13 17.95 24.87
C VAL A 100 26.88 16.80 24.19
N VAL A 101 27.65 16.03 24.96
CA VAL A 101 28.46 14.92 24.42
C VAL A 101 27.96 13.60 24.98
N MET A 102 27.75 12.62 24.10
CA MET A 102 27.12 11.34 24.42
C MET A 102 27.95 10.17 23.86
N PRO A 103 28.76 9.49 24.68
CA PRO A 103 29.58 8.38 24.20
C PRO A 103 28.77 7.08 24.09
N VAL A 104 29.04 6.32 23.03
CA VAL A 104 28.55 4.96 22.80
C VAL A 104 29.77 4.06 22.63
N PHE A 105 29.93 3.07 23.50
CA PHE A 105 31.02 2.11 23.49
C PHE A 105 30.57 0.84 22.76
N TYR A 106 30.96 0.73 21.49
CA TYR A 106 30.59 -0.37 20.60
C TYR A 106 31.70 -1.42 20.57
N ASP A 107 31.45 -2.55 21.24
CA ASP A 107 32.40 -3.67 21.37
C ASP A 107 33.77 -3.30 21.94
N ILE A 108 33.78 -2.30 22.82
CA ILE A 108 34.96 -1.85 23.55
C ILE A 108 34.57 -1.48 24.98
N ASP A 109 35.38 -1.90 25.95
CA ASP A 109 35.17 -1.54 27.36
C ASP A 109 35.53 -0.05 27.58
N PRO A 110 34.67 0.74 28.24
CA PRO A 110 34.93 2.16 28.52
C PRO A 110 36.28 2.42 29.23
N SER A 111 36.74 1.50 30.07
CA SER A 111 38.03 1.62 30.79
C SER A 111 39.23 1.59 29.84
N VAL A 112 39.14 0.85 28.73
CA VAL A 112 40.18 0.81 27.69
C VAL A 112 40.30 2.18 27.03
N VAL A 113 39.16 2.81 26.72
CA VAL A 113 39.12 4.17 26.16
C VAL A 113 39.56 5.19 27.20
N ARG A 114 39.25 5.00 28.49
CA ARG A 114 39.56 5.95 29.58
C ARG A 114 41.02 6.00 29.98
N HIS A 115 41.67 4.84 30.06
CA HIS A 115 43.05 4.72 30.55
C HIS A 115 44.08 4.60 29.42
N GLN A 116 43.63 4.25 28.21
CA GLN A 116 44.46 4.05 27.01
C GLN A 116 45.73 3.23 27.26
N GLN A 117 45.61 2.15 28.03
CA GLN A 117 46.72 1.24 28.34
C GLN A 117 46.77 0.06 27.36
N GLY A 118 47.84 -0.73 27.42
CA GLY A 118 47.99 -1.96 26.64
C GLY A 118 48.02 -1.72 25.12
N ALA A 119 47.37 -2.61 24.35
CA ALA A 119 47.37 -2.56 22.88
C ALA A 119 46.73 -1.26 22.35
N PHE A 120 45.65 -0.79 22.98
CA PHE A 120 44.96 0.45 22.58
C PHE A 120 45.90 1.67 22.69
N GLY A 121 46.61 1.80 23.82
CA GLY A 121 47.60 2.86 24.00
C GLY A 121 48.76 2.80 22.99
N LYS A 122 49.24 1.60 22.66
CA LYS A 122 50.30 1.40 21.65
C LYS A 122 49.82 1.82 20.25
N THR A 123 48.59 1.47 19.88
CA THR A 123 47.98 1.88 18.61
C THR A 123 47.84 3.40 18.53
N LEU A 124 47.40 4.07 19.59
CA LEU A 124 47.29 5.54 19.63
C LEU A 124 48.64 6.21 19.39
N GLN A 125 49.70 5.70 20.03
CA GLN A 125 51.07 6.19 19.80
C GLN A 125 51.53 5.95 18.37
N ALA A 126 51.23 4.78 17.79
CA ALA A 126 51.56 4.47 16.41
C ALA A 126 50.85 5.39 15.42
N THR A 127 49.56 5.71 15.66
CA THR A 127 48.79 6.67 14.86
C THR A 127 49.43 8.06 14.89
N ALA A 128 49.80 8.57 16.07
CA ALA A 128 50.48 9.86 16.20
C ALA A 128 51.84 9.88 15.48
N LYS A 129 52.64 8.79 15.63
CA LYS A 129 53.93 8.64 14.94
C LYS A 129 53.81 8.63 13.43
N LYS A 130 52.74 8.03 12.89
CA LYS A 130 52.49 7.94 11.46
C LYS A 130 52.17 9.30 10.83
N ARG A 131 51.53 10.21 11.58
CA ARG A 131 51.05 11.49 11.05
C ARG A 131 51.98 12.68 11.32
N TYR A 132 52.67 12.68 12.45
CA TYR A 132 53.53 13.77 12.89
C TYR A 132 54.97 13.28 13.04
N LEU A 133 55.86 13.78 12.17
CA LEU A 133 57.28 13.44 12.14
C LEU A 133 58.06 14.13 13.27
N GLU A 134 57.70 15.38 13.55
CA GLU A 134 58.33 16.22 14.58
C GLU A 134 57.95 15.74 16.00
N ARG A 135 58.95 15.59 16.87
CA ARG A 135 58.79 14.96 18.18
C ARG A 135 57.94 15.81 19.12
N GLU A 136 58.20 17.11 19.16
CA GLU A 136 57.52 18.04 20.06
C GLU A 136 56.03 18.18 19.69
N LEU A 137 55.74 18.35 18.39
CA LEU A 137 54.37 18.39 17.87
C LEU A 137 53.62 17.08 18.15
N ARG A 138 54.30 15.93 18.00
CA ARG A 138 53.73 14.60 18.30
C ARG A 138 53.40 14.44 19.78
N GLU A 139 54.27 14.88 20.68
CA GLU A 139 54.04 14.77 22.13
C GLU A 139 52.86 15.66 22.57
N ASN A 140 52.76 16.87 22.01
CA ASN A 140 51.65 17.80 22.25
C ASN A 140 50.30 17.23 21.77
N VAL A 141 50.23 16.77 20.51
CA VAL A 141 48.99 16.21 19.94
C VAL A 141 48.58 14.91 20.67
N LEU A 142 49.55 14.04 20.99
CA LEU A 142 49.27 12.81 21.74
C LEU A 142 48.72 13.11 23.15
N SER A 143 49.23 14.14 23.81
CA SER A 143 48.72 14.63 25.10
C SER A 143 47.28 15.11 24.98
N SER A 144 46.99 15.92 23.95
CA SER A 144 45.63 16.42 23.70
C SER A 144 44.62 15.30 23.41
N TRP A 145 44.99 14.34 22.56
CA TRP A 145 44.14 13.19 22.24
C TRP A 145 43.89 12.30 23.45
N ARG A 146 44.90 12.04 24.28
CA ARG A 146 44.72 11.30 25.54
C ARG A 146 43.74 12.00 26.46
N SER A 147 43.91 13.32 26.63
CA SER A 147 43.01 14.14 27.44
C SER A 147 41.56 14.07 26.94
N SER A 148 41.36 14.21 25.62
CA SER A 148 40.02 14.16 25.00
C SER A 148 39.37 12.78 25.13
N LEU A 149 40.13 11.70 24.91
CA LEU A 149 39.66 10.31 25.11
C LEU A 149 39.26 10.04 26.56
N THR A 150 40.09 10.44 27.53
CA THR A 150 39.80 10.27 28.96
C THR A 150 38.56 11.06 29.36
N GLN A 151 38.45 12.33 28.93
CA GLN A 151 37.30 13.17 29.26
C GLN A 151 36.00 12.63 28.66
N ALA A 152 36.02 12.17 27.41
CA ALA A 152 34.85 11.57 26.77
C ALA A 152 34.46 10.24 27.41
N ALA A 153 35.43 9.39 27.79
CA ALA A 153 35.16 8.11 28.46
C ALA A 153 34.72 8.25 29.93
N ASN A 154 34.85 9.45 30.51
CA ASN A 154 34.32 9.76 31.85
C ASN A 154 32.86 10.23 31.83
N LEU A 155 32.28 10.45 30.64
CA LEU A 155 30.87 10.77 30.51
C LEU A 155 30.00 9.52 30.65
N SER A 156 28.82 9.69 31.23
CA SER A 156 27.77 8.68 31.19
C SER A 156 27.36 8.43 29.74
N GLY A 157 27.34 7.17 29.35
CA GLY A 157 26.97 6.75 28.00
C GLY A 157 26.62 5.27 27.96
N TRP A 158 26.51 4.72 26.75
CA TRP A 158 26.00 3.37 26.56
C TRP A 158 27.11 2.38 26.24
N ASP A 159 27.14 1.27 26.97
CA ASP A 159 28.00 0.13 26.68
C ASP A 159 27.17 -0.95 25.98
N VAL A 160 27.37 -1.10 24.67
CA VAL A 160 26.62 -2.04 23.82
C VAL A 160 26.80 -3.49 24.30
N THR A 161 27.95 -3.80 24.91
CA THR A 161 28.29 -5.13 25.44
C THR A 161 27.44 -5.50 26.66
N ASN A 162 27.05 -4.54 27.49
CA ASN A 162 26.17 -4.79 28.65
C ASN A 162 24.73 -5.12 28.23
N TYR A 163 24.24 -4.55 27.13
CA TYR A 163 22.94 -4.92 26.55
C TYR A 163 22.97 -6.30 25.87
N ARG A 164 24.14 -6.77 25.47
CA ARG A 164 24.34 -8.14 24.95
C ARG A 164 24.42 -9.18 26.08
N LEU A 165 24.81 -8.79 27.31
CA LEU A 165 25.07 -9.68 28.44
C LEU A 165 23.98 -9.69 29.54
N SER A 166 23.22 -8.62 29.71
CA SER A 166 22.21 -8.48 30.80
C SER A 166 21.06 -9.49 30.74
N ARG A 167 20.85 -10.19 29.61
CA ARG A 167 19.89 -11.30 29.51
C ARG A 167 20.46 -12.70 29.63
N ASN A 168 21.78 -12.89 29.69
CA ASN A 168 22.35 -14.22 29.95
C ASN A 168 22.21 -14.65 31.43
N ARG A 169 21.82 -13.75 32.35
CA ARG A 169 21.67 -14.06 33.79
C ARG A 169 20.23 -14.19 34.29
N CYS A 170 19.20 -13.81 33.53
CA CYS A 170 17.81 -13.75 34.02
C CYS A 170 16.89 -14.89 33.57
N GLU A 171 17.37 -15.91 32.85
CA GLU A 171 16.54 -17.08 32.47
C GLU A 171 17.06 -18.43 33.01
N THR A 172 18.01 -18.44 33.95
CA THR A 172 18.45 -19.70 34.62
C THR A 172 17.61 -20.10 35.84
N LEU A 173 16.52 -19.39 36.15
CA LEU A 173 15.62 -19.72 37.26
C LEU A 173 14.16 -19.73 36.82
N SER A 174 13.84 -20.61 35.87
CA SER A 174 12.62 -21.44 35.87
C SER A 174 12.52 -22.12 34.52
N LEU A 175 12.70 -23.44 34.51
CA LEU A 175 11.99 -24.39 33.63
C LEU A 175 12.56 -25.78 33.94
N ASN A 176 11.73 -26.58 34.60
CA ASN A 176 11.93 -28.02 34.76
C ASN A 176 11.79 -28.71 33.40
N THR A 177 12.89 -29.20 32.83
CA THR A 177 12.93 -30.28 31.82
C THR A 177 14.26 -31.06 31.93
N PRO A 178 14.27 -32.40 32.02
CA PRO A 178 15.48 -33.23 31.92
C PRO A 178 15.62 -33.85 30.51
N PRO A 179 16.75 -34.53 30.16
CA PRO A 179 18.11 -34.00 30.08
C PRO A 179 18.69 -34.16 28.64
N CYS A 180 19.41 -33.14 28.16
CA CYS A 180 20.46 -33.32 27.13
C CYS A 180 21.79 -32.84 27.71
N THR A 181 22.21 -33.48 28.80
CA THR A 181 23.54 -33.36 29.40
C THR A 181 24.44 -34.42 28.80
N GLN A 182 25.27 -34.06 27.82
CA GLN A 182 26.56 -34.75 27.63
C GLN A 182 27.66 -33.97 26.89
N TYR A 183 27.41 -32.79 26.33
CA TYR A 183 28.48 -32.02 25.65
C TYR A 183 28.81 -30.65 26.27
N TYR A 184 28.07 -30.20 27.29
CA TYR A 184 28.33 -28.90 27.92
C TYR A 184 29.38 -28.93 29.05
N TRP A 185 29.68 -30.12 29.60
CA TRP A 185 30.65 -30.28 30.71
C TRP A 185 32.09 -30.50 30.26
N VAL A 186 32.35 -30.81 28.98
CA VAL A 186 33.70 -31.08 28.47
C VAL A 186 34.45 -29.79 28.07
N TRP A 187 33.75 -28.68 27.80
CA TRP A 187 34.40 -27.43 27.36
C TRP A 187 34.67 -26.42 28.50
N CYS A 188 33.90 -26.45 29.58
CA CYS A 188 34.06 -25.49 30.69
C CYS A 188 35.17 -25.84 31.70
N ALA A 189 35.87 -26.98 31.55
CA ALA A 189 36.94 -27.39 32.48
C ALA A 189 38.38 -27.03 32.03
N SER A 190 38.58 -26.31 30.91
CA SER A 190 39.94 -26.00 30.39
C SER A 190 40.33 -24.52 30.39
N ILE A 191 39.57 -23.64 31.08
CA ILE A 191 39.88 -22.19 31.13
C ILE A 191 40.58 -21.75 32.44
N ASN A 192 40.79 -22.65 33.42
CA ASN A 192 41.53 -22.31 34.64
C ASN A 192 42.64 -23.32 34.94
N GLY A 193 43.89 -22.98 34.59
CA GLY A 193 45.10 -23.70 35.02
C GLY A 193 46.23 -23.59 33.99
N GLY A 194 47.39 -23.05 34.41
CA GLY A 194 48.49 -22.63 33.53
C GLY A 194 49.50 -23.71 33.11
N GLY A 195 50.28 -23.41 32.07
CA GLY A 195 51.48 -24.17 31.65
C GLY A 195 51.36 -24.87 30.29
N PRO A 196 52.47 -25.05 29.53
CA PRO A 196 52.47 -24.86 28.08
C PRO A 196 52.44 -26.17 27.26
N ILE A 197 51.77 -26.15 26.11
CA ILE A 197 52.01 -27.15 25.04
C ILE A 197 52.21 -26.42 23.71
N ARG A 198 53.49 -26.40 23.29
CA ARG A 198 53.93 -26.19 21.92
C ARG A 198 53.39 -27.32 21.02
N ASN A 199 53.19 -26.96 19.76
CA ASN A 199 53.04 -27.85 18.58
C ASN A 199 51.63 -28.38 18.31
N LEU A 200 50.89 -27.64 17.48
CA LEU A 200 50.00 -28.17 16.44
C LEU A 200 49.88 -27.13 15.31
N ILE A 201 51.04 -26.82 14.72
CA ILE A 201 51.18 -26.29 13.36
C ILE A 201 52.23 -27.16 12.68
N ALA A 202 51.77 -28.24 12.03
CA ALA A 202 52.43 -28.95 10.93
C ALA A 202 51.51 -30.11 10.54
N GLY A 203 51.18 -30.21 9.25
CA GLY A 203 50.32 -31.27 8.73
C GLY A 203 51.01 -32.64 8.71
N ASP A 204 50.23 -33.70 8.88
CA ASP A 204 49.96 -34.68 7.81
C ASP A 204 49.09 -35.85 8.31
N SER A 205 48.19 -36.27 7.43
CA SER A 205 47.58 -37.61 7.26
C SER A 205 46.55 -38.19 8.25
N ALA A 206 45.58 -38.88 7.64
CA ALA A 206 44.72 -39.98 8.12
C ALA A 206 43.40 -39.66 8.88
N ASP A 207 42.35 -39.43 8.06
CA ASP A 207 41.09 -40.19 8.01
C ASP A 207 40.43 -40.71 9.32
N SER A 208 39.34 -40.08 9.73
CA SER A 208 38.12 -40.79 10.14
C SER A 208 36.89 -39.89 10.01
N ARG A 209 35.91 -40.41 9.25
CA ARG A 209 34.66 -39.77 8.84
C ARG A 209 33.71 -39.61 10.02
N GLY A 210 33.22 -38.39 10.23
CA GLY A 210 32.16 -38.06 11.19
C GLY A 210 31.73 -36.60 11.07
N ASP A 211 30.79 -36.34 10.17
CA ASP A 211 29.88 -35.19 10.14
C ASP A 211 30.46 -33.76 10.31
N SER A 212 31.33 -33.39 9.37
CA SER A 212 31.68 -31.98 9.11
C SER A 212 30.43 -31.12 8.83
N ASP A 213 29.42 -31.68 8.14
CA ASP A 213 28.22 -30.95 7.73
C ASP A 213 27.27 -30.64 8.89
N THR A 214 27.11 -31.56 9.85
CA THR A 214 26.26 -31.36 11.03
C THR A 214 26.85 -30.34 12.00
N ILE A 215 28.18 -30.29 12.12
CA ILE A 215 28.89 -29.26 12.89
C ILE A 215 28.79 -27.89 12.19
N LEU A 216 28.89 -27.86 10.85
CA LEU A 216 28.68 -26.64 10.05
C LEU A 216 27.24 -26.11 10.19
N GLU A 217 26.22 -26.97 10.13
CA GLU A 217 24.82 -26.59 10.28
C GLU A 217 24.48 -26.08 11.68
N LEU A 218 24.99 -26.74 12.73
CA LEU A 218 24.82 -26.28 14.11
C LEU A 218 25.51 -24.94 14.35
N ARG A 219 26.69 -24.73 13.76
CA ARG A 219 27.43 -23.46 13.82
C ARG A 219 26.69 -22.34 13.08
N VAL A 220 26.07 -22.64 11.94
CA VAL A 220 25.24 -21.68 11.18
C VAL A 220 23.96 -21.33 11.95
N LYS A 221 23.26 -22.29 12.56
CA LYS A 221 22.05 -22.06 13.37
C LYS A 221 22.36 -21.30 14.68
N PHE A 222 23.47 -21.62 15.33
CA PHE A 222 23.91 -20.90 16.53
C PHE A 222 24.30 -19.46 16.20
N ASN A 223 25.03 -19.25 15.10
CA ASN A 223 25.41 -17.92 14.62
C ASN A 223 24.20 -17.08 14.17
N SER A 224 23.19 -17.67 13.52
CA SER A 224 21.97 -16.95 13.15
C SER A 224 21.12 -16.55 14.36
N THR A 225 21.02 -17.44 15.36
CA THR A 225 20.29 -17.16 16.60
C THR A 225 20.99 -16.09 17.44
N LEU A 226 22.32 -16.14 17.53
CA LEU A 226 23.12 -15.08 18.15
C LEU A 226 22.98 -13.75 17.40
N LYS A 227 23.06 -13.76 16.06
CA LYS A 227 22.89 -12.57 15.22
C LYS A 227 21.50 -11.93 15.40
N ASN A 228 20.45 -12.73 15.51
CA ASN A 228 19.10 -12.24 15.76
C ASN A 228 18.92 -11.68 17.18
N ARG A 229 19.53 -12.29 18.20
CA ARG A 229 19.55 -11.77 19.57
C ARG A 229 20.32 -10.44 19.66
N LEU A 230 21.43 -10.32 18.92
CA LEU A 230 22.23 -9.11 18.79
C LEU A 230 21.43 -7.95 18.17
N ILE A 231 20.65 -8.21 17.12
CA ILE A 231 19.81 -7.19 16.47
C ILE A 231 18.71 -6.67 17.41
N ARG A 232 18.12 -7.54 18.25
CA ARG A 232 17.06 -7.16 19.19
C ARG A 232 17.57 -6.22 20.29
N SER A 233 18.75 -6.48 20.85
CA SER A 233 19.34 -5.62 21.89
C SER A 233 19.84 -4.28 21.33
N GLU A 234 20.30 -4.26 20.07
CA GLU A 234 20.69 -3.02 19.40
C GLU A 234 19.50 -2.10 19.11
N ASN A 235 18.35 -2.64 18.67
CA ASN A 235 17.15 -1.83 18.42
C ASN A 235 16.60 -1.16 19.70
N GLU A 236 16.66 -1.85 20.83
CA GLU A 236 16.24 -1.31 22.13
C GLU A 236 17.19 -0.20 22.60
N LEU A 237 18.49 -0.39 22.40
CA LEU A 237 19.49 0.66 22.63
C LEU A 237 19.27 1.87 21.72
N MET A 238 18.95 1.69 20.43
CA MET A 238 18.63 2.80 19.54
C MET A 238 17.42 3.60 20.03
N LYS A 239 16.36 2.93 20.48
CA LYS A 239 15.18 3.61 21.05
C LYS A 239 15.57 4.47 22.26
N GLN A 240 16.37 3.91 23.18
CA GLN A 240 16.84 4.66 24.34
C GLN A 240 17.71 5.86 23.95
N ILE A 241 18.67 5.69 23.04
CA ILE A 241 19.51 6.80 22.56
C ILE A 241 18.65 7.91 21.95
N VAL A 242 17.67 7.55 21.11
CA VAL A 242 16.75 8.51 20.49
C VAL A 242 15.92 9.23 21.54
N GLU A 243 15.29 8.52 22.50
CA GLU A 243 14.52 9.12 23.59
C GLU A 243 15.36 10.08 24.44
N ASP A 244 16.60 9.69 24.76
CA ASP A 244 17.55 10.50 25.51
C ASP A 244 17.98 11.76 24.77
N ILE A 245 17.98 11.74 23.43
CA ILE A 245 18.28 12.90 22.60
C ILE A 245 17.06 13.80 22.52
N LEU A 246 15.87 13.23 22.32
CA LEU A 246 14.62 13.98 22.24
C LEU A 246 14.31 14.74 23.53
N THR A 247 14.56 14.11 24.68
CA THR A 247 14.44 14.77 26.00
C THR A 247 15.44 15.90 26.15
N LYS A 248 16.69 15.72 25.72
CA LYS A 248 17.73 16.77 25.76
C LYS A 248 17.50 17.90 24.75
N LEU A 249 16.72 17.65 23.71
CA LEU A 249 16.31 18.63 22.70
C LEU A 249 14.91 19.22 22.96
N ASP A 250 14.21 18.78 24.01
CA ASP A 250 12.83 19.14 24.33
C ASP A 250 11.83 18.93 23.16
N ILE A 251 11.97 17.80 22.45
CA ILE A 251 11.15 17.49 21.26
C ILE A 251 10.03 16.51 21.62
N THR A 252 8.78 16.94 21.45
CA THR A 252 7.62 16.06 21.45
C THR A 252 7.36 15.52 20.05
N LEU A 253 7.81 14.29 19.77
CA LEU A 253 7.47 13.60 18.52
C LEU A 253 6.15 12.87 18.62
N LEU A 254 5.45 12.81 17.48
CA LEU A 254 4.29 11.94 17.34
C LEU A 254 4.78 10.50 17.14
N SER A 255 4.19 9.54 17.88
CA SER A 255 4.43 8.12 17.66
C SER A 255 3.90 7.69 16.29
N ILE A 256 4.79 7.16 15.43
CA ILE A 256 4.46 6.82 14.03
C ILE A 256 3.99 5.36 13.92
N THR A 257 4.92 4.43 14.04
CA THR A 257 4.72 2.97 14.08
C THR A 257 5.98 2.32 14.64
N GLU A 258 5.88 1.09 15.16
CA GLU A 258 7.04 0.35 15.66
C GLU A 258 8.06 0.06 14.55
N PHE A 259 7.60 -0.17 13.31
CA PHE A 259 8.44 -0.55 12.17
C PHE A 259 8.15 0.32 10.94
N PRO A 260 8.85 1.47 10.77
CA PRO A 260 8.55 2.43 9.71
C PRO A 260 9.14 2.02 8.34
N ILE A 261 8.70 0.88 7.79
CA ILE A 261 9.20 0.34 6.52
C ILE A 261 8.66 1.14 5.32
N GLY A 262 9.54 1.56 4.41
CA GLY A 262 9.16 2.19 3.13
C GLY A 262 8.61 3.61 3.21
N LEU A 263 8.58 4.23 4.41
CA LEU A 263 8.06 5.58 4.63
C LEU A 263 8.98 6.70 4.12
N GLU A 264 10.29 6.54 4.24
CA GLU A 264 11.26 7.63 3.98
C GLU A 264 11.11 8.22 2.57
N SER A 265 11.09 7.37 1.55
CA SER A 265 10.95 7.81 0.15
C SER A 265 9.64 8.54 -0.16
N GLN A 266 8.60 8.31 0.66
CA GLN A 266 7.30 8.97 0.52
C GLN A 266 7.33 10.34 1.19
N VAL A 267 7.91 10.40 2.39
CA VAL A 267 8.08 11.63 3.17
C VAL A 267 9.00 12.60 2.43
N GLU A 268 10.14 12.13 1.90
CA GLU A 268 11.09 12.96 1.16
C GLU A 268 10.42 13.71 0.00
N LYS A 269 9.62 13.03 -0.82
CA LYS A 269 8.90 13.65 -1.95
C LYS A 269 7.97 14.79 -1.53
N LEU A 270 7.26 14.60 -0.43
CA LEU A 270 6.32 15.60 0.09
C LEU A 270 7.05 16.76 0.75
N VAL A 271 8.15 16.48 1.44
CA VAL A 271 9.00 17.51 2.05
C VAL A 271 9.68 18.35 0.98
N GLU A 272 10.21 17.74 -0.08
CA GLU A 272 10.75 18.46 -1.24
C GLU A 272 9.70 19.39 -1.88
N PHE A 273 8.47 18.92 -2.04
CA PHE A 273 7.38 19.77 -2.55
C PHE A 273 7.14 21.00 -1.65
N ILE A 274 7.10 20.81 -0.33
CA ILE A 274 6.91 21.89 0.66
C ILE A 274 8.07 22.89 0.60
N GLU A 275 9.30 22.40 0.54
CA GLU A 275 10.51 23.23 0.52
C GLU A 275 10.64 24.07 -0.74
N ASN A 276 10.09 23.60 -1.87
CA ASN A 276 10.09 24.32 -3.14
C ASN A 276 9.06 25.47 -3.22
N GLN A 277 8.14 25.61 -2.25
CA GLN A 277 7.11 26.67 -2.25
C GLN A 277 7.11 27.55 -0.98
N PRO A 278 8.22 28.20 -0.60
CA PRO A 278 8.34 28.89 0.69
C PRO A 278 7.46 30.15 0.83
N LYS A 279 6.96 30.69 -0.27
CA LYS A 279 6.20 31.96 -0.32
C LYS A 279 4.68 31.80 -0.45
N LYS A 280 4.16 30.56 -0.48
CA LYS A 280 2.71 30.28 -0.59
C LYS A 280 2.24 29.49 0.63
N VAL A 281 0.95 29.60 0.95
CA VAL A 281 0.28 28.60 1.80
C VAL A 281 0.18 27.32 0.97
N SER A 282 0.77 26.22 1.44
CA SER A 282 0.76 24.92 0.77
C SER A 282 -0.32 24.03 1.36
N MET A 283 -1.32 23.66 0.57
CA MET A 283 -2.36 22.69 0.93
C MET A 283 -2.06 21.32 0.33
N ILE A 284 -1.90 20.31 1.17
CA ILE A 284 -1.55 18.95 0.79
C ILE A 284 -2.67 18.01 1.21
N GLY A 285 -3.23 17.28 0.25
CA GLY A 285 -4.20 16.23 0.49
C GLY A 285 -3.55 14.85 0.43
N VAL A 286 -3.69 14.04 1.48
CA VAL A 286 -3.24 12.64 1.53
C VAL A 286 -4.47 11.72 1.44
N TRP A 287 -4.59 11.02 0.32
CA TRP A 287 -5.78 10.23 -0.03
C TRP A 287 -5.48 8.75 -0.23
N GLY A 288 -6.39 7.88 0.20
CA GLY A 288 -6.31 6.44 -0.02
C GLY A 288 -7.26 5.63 0.87
N MET A 289 -7.33 4.32 0.61
CA MET A 289 -8.21 3.39 1.33
C MET A 289 -7.90 3.28 2.83
N GLY A 290 -8.83 2.71 3.60
CA GLY A 290 -8.61 2.39 5.01
C GLY A 290 -7.37 1.50 5.20
N GLY A 291 -6.57 1.77 6.24
CA GLY A 291 -5.39 0.95 6.56
C GLY A 291 -4.16 1.15 5.66
N SER A 292 -4.18 2.10 4.71
CA SER A 292 -3.07 2.36 3.79
C SER A 292 -1.88 3.14 4.37
N GLY A 293 -1.92 3.54 5.65
CA GLY A 293 -0.84 4.29 6.31
C GLY A 293 -0.90 5.83 6.13
N LYS A 294 -2.08 6.41 5.87
CA LYS A 294 -2.25 7.88 5.73
C LYS A 294 -1.82 8.65 6.99
N THR A 295 -2.40 8.31 8.14
CA THR A 295 -2.06 8.89 9.44
C THR A 295 -0.57 8.73 9.74
N THR A 296 -0.02 7.54 9.50
CA THR A 296 1.41 7.24 9.67
C THR A 296 2.30 8.15 8.82
N THR A 297 1.91 8.36 7.56
CA THR A 297 2.61 9.27 6.62
C THR A 297 2.52 10.72 7.09
N ALA A 298 1.34 11.17 7.53
CA ALA A 298 1.15 12.52 8.03
C ALA A 298 1.96 12.79 9.31
N LYS A 299 2.00 11.83 10.25
CA LYS A 299 2.84 11.91 11.45
C LYS A 299 4.33 11.96 11.10
N ALA A 300 4.78 11.17 10.14
CA ALA A 300 6.17 11.18 9.68
C ALA A 300 6.56 12.53 9.04
N ILE A 301 5.70 13.10 8.19
CA ILE A 301 5.92 14.43 7.59
C ILE A 301 5.96 15.49 8.69
N TYR A 302 5.01 15.47 9.61
CA TYR A 302 4.97 16.41 10.74
C TYR A 302 6.27 16.35 11.54
N ASN A 303 6.69 15.16 11.97
CA ASN A 303 7.95 14.96 12.69
C ASN A 303 9.16 15.49 11.90
N ARG A 304 9.15 15.39 10.56
CA ARG A 304 10.24 15.88 9.71
C ARG A 304 10.33 17.40 9.59
N ILE A 305 9.18 18.11 9.56
CA ILE A 305 9.16 19.55 9.23
C ILE A 305 8.72 20.46 10.39
N HIS A 306 8.12 19.92 11.45
CA HIS A 306 7.49 20.71 12.53
C HIS A 306 8.40 21.72 13.20
N ARG A 307 9.72 21.52 13.20
CA ARG A 307 10.68 22.45 13.80
C ARG A 307 10.85 23.76 13.03
N LYS A 308 10.48 23.76 11.75
CA LYS A 308 10.49 24.97 10.92
C LYS A 308 9.34 25.92 11.23
N PHE A 309 8.43 25.53 12.13
CA PHE A 309 7.20 26.22 12.49
C PHE A 309 7.09 26.38 14.00
N VAL A 310 6.94 27.64 14.44
CA VAL A 310 6.64 27.97 15.84
C VAL A 310 5.17 27.66 16.14
N ASP A 311 4.30 28.11 15.23
CA ASP A 311 2.87 27.90 15.25
C ASP A 311 2.58 26.53 14.60
N ARG A 312 2.09 25.55 15.37
CA ARG A 312 1.86 24.18 14.85
C ARG A 312 0.77 23.45 15.61
N SER A 313 -0.01 22.62 14.92
CA SER A 313 -1.03 21.74 15.51
C SER A 313 -1.20 20.46 14.69
N PHE A 314 -1.41 19.34 15.39
CA PHE A 314 -1.78 18.07 14.79
C PHE A 314 -3.09 17.62 15.42
N ILE A 315 -4.16 17.60 14.63
CA ILE A 315 -5.50 17.20 15.06
C ILE A 315 -5.73 15.75 14.64
N GLU A 316 -5.69 14.81 15.59
CA GLU A 316 -5.87 13.37 15.35
C GLU A 316 -7.36 13.00 15.26
N ASN A 317 -7.68 12.03 14.38
CA ASN A 317 -8.98 11.34 14.31
C ASN A 317 -10.21 12.28 14.27
N VAL A 318 -10.19 13.27 13.37
CA VAL A 318 -11.26 14.28 13.23
C VAL A 318 -12.64 13.62 13.12
N ARG A 319 -12.76 12.58 12.28
CA ARG A 319 -14.00 11.78 12.17
C ARG A 319 -14.52 11.28 13.51
N GLU A 320 -13.69 10.55 14.26
CA GLU A 320 -14.12 9.88 15.51
C GLU A 320 -14.49 10.90 16.59
N VAL A 321 -13.76 12.02 16.68
CA VAL A 321 -14.05 13.09 17.65
C VAL A 321 -15.38 13.80 17.31
N CYS A 322 -15.71 13.92 16.03
CA CYS A 322 -16.91 14.61 15.55
C CYS A 322 -18.16 13.72 15.45
N GLU A 323 -18.07 12.40 15.66
CA GLU A 323 -19.16 11.45 15.40
C GLU A 323 -20.39 11.62 16.31
N ASN A 324 -20.24 12.16 17.54
CA ASN A 324 -21.29 12.07 18.57
C ASN A 324 -22.02 13.38 18.90
N ASP A 325 -21.45 14.57 18.63
CA ASP A 325 -22.08 15.89 18.87
C ASP A 325 -21.24 17.03 18.26
N ASN A 326 -21.85 18.20 18.03
CA ASN A 326 -21.21 19.47 17.71
C ASN A 326 -20.13 19.88 18.72
N ARG A 327 -20.18 19.36 19.95
CA ARG A 327 -19.14 19.52 20.97
C ARG A 327 -17.77 19.01 20.51
N GLY A 328 -17.73 17.97 19.68
CA GLY A 328 -16.49 17.44 19.13
C GLY A 328 -15.79 18.47 18.26
N ILE A 329 -16.52 19.12 17.35
CA ILE A 329 -15.98 20.19 16.49
C ILE A 329 -15.46 21.35 17.34
N ILE A 330 -16.25 21.80 18.33
CA ILE A 330 -15.85 22.90 19.24
C ILE A 330 -14.54 22.55 19.96
N HIS A 331 -14.44 21.31 20.48
CA HIS A 331 -13.22 20.84 21.14
C HIS A 331 -12.00 20.88 20.20
N LEU A 332 -12.16 20.45 18.94
CA LEU A 332 -11.08 20.52 17.95
C LEU A 332 -10.70 21.96 17.59
N GLN A 333 -11.66 22.89 17.54
CA GLN A 333 -11.38 24.32 17.34
C GLN A 333 -10.58 24.91 18.51
N GLU A 334 -10.96 24.57 19.75
CA GLU A 334 -10.23 24.97 20.96
C GLU A 334 -8.81 24.41 20.98
N GLN A 335 -8.64 23.14 20.60
CA GLN A 335 -7.34 22.50 20.48
C GLN A 335 -6.47 23.21 19.44
N LEU A 336 -6.99 23.43 18.23
CA LEU A 336 -6.25 24.10 17.16
C LEU A 336 -5.78 25.50 17.58
N LEU A 337 -6.66 26.29 18.18
CA LEU A 337 -6.32 27.62 18.68
C LEU A 337 -5.29 27.55 19.81
N SER A 338 -5.45 26.62 20.75
CA SER A 338 -4.51 26.43 21.85
C SER A 338 -3.12 26.02 21.38
N ASP A 339 -3.05 25.11 20.41
CA ASP A 339 -1.80 24.62 19.84
C ASP A 339 -1.05 25.71 19.08
N VAL A 340 -1.78 26.52 18.29
CA VAL A 340 -1.20 27.57 17.45
C VAL A 340 -0.90 28.84 18.23
N LEU A 341 -1.78 29.26 19.14
CA LEU A 341 -1.64 30.51 19.89
C LEU A 341 -0.90 30.35 21.23
N LYS A 342 -0.76 29.12 21.72
CA LYS A 342 -0.24 28.79 23.06
C LYS A 342 -1.06 29.40 24.20
N THR A 343 -2.34 29.70 23.95
CA THR A 343 -3.30 30.24 24.92
C THR A 343 -4.57 29.38 24.95
N LYS A 344 -5.15 29.20 26.14
CA LYS A 344 -6.43 28.49 26.26
C LYS A 344 -7.57 29.45 25.90
N GLU A 345 -8.23 29.19 24.78
CA GLU A 345 -9.45 29.90 24.36
C GLU A 345 -10.67 29.05 24.71
N LYS A 346 -11.76 29.69 25.16
CA LYS A 346 -13.05 29.02 25.36
C LYS A 346 -13.99 29.36 24.21
N ILE A 347 -14.57 28.35 23.59
CA ILE A 347 -15.47 28.51 22.45
C ILE A 347 -16.86 28.03 22.84
N HIS A 348 -17.86 28.89 22.60
CA HIS A 348 -19.24 28.61 22.99
C HIS A 348 -20.11 28.10 21.82
N SER A 349 -19.65 28.26 20.58
CA SER A 349 -20.32 27.74 19.38
C SER A 349 -19.35 27.59 18.21
N ILE A 350 -19.69 26.71 17.25
CA ILE A 350 -18.87 26.43 16.07
C ILE A 350 -18.57 27.71 15.28
N ALA A 351 -19.60 28.55 15.04
CA ALA A 351 -19.44 29.80 14.29
C ALA A 351 -18.50 30.80 14.99
N VAL A 352 -18.53 30.87 16.32
CA VAL A 352 -17.58 31.70 17.08
C VAL A 352 -16.17 31.15 16.94
N GLY A 353 -15.99 29.83 16.99
CA GLY A 353 -14.71 29.18 16.76
C GLY A 353 -14.17 29.43 15.36
N GLU A 354 -15.00 29.31 14.31
CA GLU A 354 -14.64 29.62 12.92
C GLU A 354 -14.12 31.05 12.77
N TYR A 355 -14.87 32.02 13.29
CA TYR A 355 -14.45 33.43 13.27
C TYR A 355 -13.15 33.67 14.05
N MET A 356 -12.99 33.04 15.21
CA MET A 356 -11.75 33.14 15.99
C MET A 356 -10.56 32.57 15.23
N ILE A 357 -10.73 31.41 14.59
CA ILE A 357 -9.68 30.78 13.79
C ILE A 357 -9.29 31.69 12.63
N GLU A 358 -10.25 32.13 11.82
CA GLU A 358 -10.01 33.04 10.70
C GLU A 358 -9.25 34.29 11.16
N LYS A 359 -9.72 34.94 12.23
CA LYS A 359 -9.15 36.21 12.68
C LYS A 359 -7.77 36.06 13.30
N ARG A 360 -7.53 35.01 14.08
CA ARG A 360 -6.32 34.84 14.89
C ARG A 360 -5.18 34.15 14.15
N LEU A 361 -5.49 33.27 13.20
CA LEU A 361 -4.47 32.59 12.40
C LEU A 361 -4.02 33.43 11.20
N ARG A 362 -4.78 34.48 10.84
CA ARG A 362 -4.46 35.34 9.70
C ARG A 362 -3.06 35.92 9.81
N GLY A 363 -2.25 35.68 8.78
CA GLY A 363 -0.88 36.17 8.71
C GLY A 363 0.15 35.35 9.52
N LYS A 364 -0.29 34.36 10.31
CA LYS A 364 0.63 33.44 11.00
C LYS A 364 1.17 32.39 10.04
N ARG A 365 2.46 32.09 10.17
CA ARG A 365 3.11 30.99 9.45
C ARG A 365 2.99 29.71 10.28
N ALA A 366 2.01 28.87 9.95
CA ALA A 366 1.66 27.70 10.76
C ALA A 366 1.80 26.37 10.00
N LEU A 367 2.05 25.28 10.73
CA LEU A 367 1.92 23.90 10.27
C LEU A 367 0.69 23.26 10.92
N VAL A 368 -0.32 22.93 10.13
CA VAL A 368 -1.54 22.29 10.64
C VAL A 368 -1.77 20.96 9.92
N VAL A 369 -2.05 19.91 10.69
CA VAL A 369 -2.44 18.60 10.15
C VAL A 369 -3.83 18.24 10.65
N LEU A 370 -4.73 17.91 9.73
CA LEU A 370 -6.07 17.41 10.01
C LEU A 370 -6.15 15.94 9.57
N ASP A 371 -6.21 15.03 10.53
CA ASP A 371 -6.19 13.58 10.28
C ASP A 371 -7.60 12.96 10.27
N ASP A 372 -7.85 12.07 9.30
CA ASP A 372 -9.09 11.31 9.09
C ASP A 372 -10.33 12.20 8.95
N VAL A 373 -10.29 13.16 8.02
CA VAL A 373 -11.44 14.05 7.73
C VAL A 373 -12.43 13.38 6.77
N THR A 374 -13.73 13.47 7.06
CA THR A 374 -14.79 12.80 6.28
C THR A 374 -15.88 13.71 5.71
N THR A 375 -16.01 14.95 6.18
CA THR A 375 -17.04 15.87 5.69
C THR A 375 -16.51 17.26 5.35
N VAL A 376 -17.24 18.00 4.52
CA VAL A 376 -16.90 19.38 4.15
C VAL A 376 -17.13 20.32 5.33
N GLU A 377 -18.11 20.01 6.18
CA GLU A 377 -18.45 20.76 7.38
C GLU A 377 -17.29 20.73 8.39
N GLN A 378 -16.66 19.57 8.59
CA GLN A 378 -15.45 19.44 9.43
C GLN A 378 -14.31 20.33 8.90
N LEU A 379 -14.09 20.33 7.59
CA LEU A 379 -13.06 21.15 6.97
C LEU A 379 -13.33 22.65 7.13
N LYS A 380 -14.57 23.09 6.89
CA LYS A 380 -14.97 24.49 7.04
C LYS A 380 -14.85 24.96 8.49
N ALA A 381 -15.27 24.13 9.44
CA ALA A 381 -15.26 24.47 10.86
C ALA A 381 -13.85 24.59 11.45
N LEU A 382 -12.88 23.83 10.93
CA LEU A 382 -11.49 23.87 11.40
C LEU A 382 -10.68 24.91 10.64
N CYS A 383 -10.10 24.57 9.49
CA CYS A 383 -9.24 25.51 8.77
C CYS A 383 -9.04 25.17 7.28
N GLY A 384 -10.11 24.76 6.59
CA GLY A 384 -10.08 24.38 5.17
C GLY A 384 -9.86 25.54 4.19
N ASN A 385 -9.69 26.78 4.66
CA ASN A 385 -9.48 27.94 3.80
C ASN A 385 -8.03 28.46 3.92
N PRO A 386 -7.22 28.43 2.85
CA PRO A 386 -5.82 28.86 2.90
C PRO A 386 -5.67 30.35 3.23
N LYS A 387 -6.71 31.17 3.04
CA LYS A 387 -6.72 32.60 3.37
C LYS A 387 -6.60 32.87 4.88
N TYR A 388 -6.87 31.87 5.71
CA TYR A 388 -6.74 31.99 7.16
C TYR A 388 -5.28 32.00 7.62
N PHE A 389 -4.32 31.72 6.73
CA PHE A 389 -2.91 31.56 7.08
C PHE A 389 -2.01 32.58 6.39
N GLY A 390 -0.85 32.84 6.99
CA GLY A 390 0.22 33.64 6.42
C GLY A 390 1.10 32.86 5.43
N SER A 391 1.89 33.59 4.65
CA SER A 391 2.84 33.03 3.68
C SER A 391 3.76 31.97 4.30
N GLY A 392 3.98 30.88 3.57
CA GLY A 392 4.86 29.79 3.98
C GLY A 392 4.25 28.82 4.99
N SER A 393 2.93 28.91 5.23
CA SER A 393 2.17 27.93 6.04
C SER A 393 1.95 26.63 5.27
N VAL A 394 1.76 25.53 6.01
CA VAL A 394 1.52 24.20 5.44
C VAL A 394 0.30 23.59 6.12
N LEU A 395 -0.69 23.20 5.33
CA LEU A 395 -1.88 22.49 5.78
C LEU A 395 -1.90 21.10 5.14
N ILE A 396 -1.94 20.06 5.96
CA ILE A 396 -2.03 18.66 5.51
C ILE A 396 -3.37 18.09 5.94
N VAL A 397 -4.11 17.52 5.00
CA VAL A 397 -5.40 16.86 5.26
C VAL A 397 -5.29 15.41 4.86
N THR A 398 -5.57 14.48 5.77
CA THR A 398 -5.71 13.06 5.42
C THR A 398 -7.19 12.68 5.31
N THR A 399 -7.54 11.91 4.28
CA THR A 399 -8.93 11.49 4.07
C THR A 399 -9.01 10.22 3.22
N ARG A 400 -10.17 9.55 3.28
CA ARG A 400 -10.56 8.45 2.40
C ARG A 400 -11.37 8.93 1.18
N ASP A 401 -11.78 10.21 1.17
CA ASP A 401 -12.70 10.80 0.20
C ASP A 401 -11.99 11.87 -0.66
N ALA A 402 -11.73 11.54 -1.92
CA ALA A 402 -11.05 12.44 -2.86
C ALA A 402 -11.86 13.69 -3.18
N ARG A 403 -13.20 13.64 -3.04
CA ARG A 403 -14.07 14.78 -3.34
C ARG A 403 -13.82 15.93 -2.37
N LEU A 404 -13.53 15.63 -1.11
CA LEU A 404 -13.18 16.65 -0.10
C LEU A 404 -11.94 17.45 -0.52
N LEU A 405 -10.91 16.75 -1.01
CA LEU A 405 -9.67 17.39 -1.45
C LEU A 405 -9.86 18.20 -2.73
N SER A 406 -10.73 17.73 -3.62
CA SER A 406 -11.10 18.44 -4.84
C SER A 406 -11.84 19.75 -4.51
N LEU A 407 -12.76 19.73 -3.54
CA LEU A 407 -13.47 20.92 -3.06
C LEU A 407 -12.57 21.92 -2.34
N LEU A 408 -11.53 21.43 -1.65
CA LEU A 408 -10.49 22.28 -1.03
C LEU A 408 -9.53 22.91 -2.06
N ASN A 409 -9.49 22.39 -3.29
CA ASN A 409 -8.52 22.78 -4.31
C ASN A 409 -7.07 22.71 -3.80
N VAL A 410 -6.68 21.53 -3.29
CA VAL A 410 -5.33 21.29 -2.74
C VAL A 410 -4.24 21.54 -3.80
N ASP A 411 -3.10 22.08 -3.37
CA ASP A 411 -1.95 22.32 -4.23
C ASP A 411 -1.25 21.02 -4.66
N TYR A 412 -1.34 20.00 -3.80
CA TYR A 412 -0.76 18.69 -4.06
C TYR A 412 -1.64 17.56 -3.50
N LEU A 413 -2.01 16.63 -4.37
CA LEU A 413 -2.74 15.41 -4.01
C LEU A 413 -1.78 14.22 -3.97
N TYR A 414 -1.47 13.74 -2.78
CA TYR A 414 -0.72 12.50 -2.58
C TYR A 414 -1.65 11.30 -2.47
N THR A 415 -1.62 10.44 -3.49
CA THR A 415 -2.35 9.18 -3.50
C THR A 415 -1.50 8.07 -2.88
N MET A 416 -2.00 7.44 -1.82
CA MET A 416 -1.34 6.32 -1.17
C MET A 416 -1.21 5.14 -2.13
N LYS A 417 -0.01 4.57 -2.16
CA LYS A 417 0.29 3.35 -2.92
C LYS A 417 0.41 2.16 -1.96
N GLU A 418 0.06 0.99 -2.46
CA GLU A 418 0.33 -0.28 -1.78
C GLU A 418 1.85 -0.48 -1.66
N MET A 419 2.28 -1.12 -0.56
CA MET A 419 3.69 -1.44 -0.33
C MET A 419 4.15 -2.46 -1.37
N ASP A 420 5.41 -2.36 -1.81
CA ASP A 420 5.96 -3.39 -2.69
C ASP A 420 6.15 -4.71 -1.95
N LYS A 421 6.38 -5.80 -2.70
CA LYS A 421 6.47 -7.15 -2.14
C LYS A 421 7.58 -7.31 -1.09
N ASN A 422 8.72 -6.64 -1.27
CA ASN A 422 9.85 -6.74 -0.35
C ASN A 422 9.55 -5.98 0.93
N GLN A 423 9.07 -4.74 0.81
CA GLN A 423 8.64 -3.93 1.95
C GLN A 423 7.53 -4.61 2.74
N SER A 424 6.57 -5.23 2.03
CA SER A 424 5.46 -5.95 2.64
C SER A 424 5.94 -7.18 3.41
N LEU A 425 6.86 -7.95 2.84
CA LEU A 425 7.46 -9.12 3.50
C LEU A 425 8.26 -8.72 4.73
N GLU A 426 9.02 -7.63 4.65
CA GLU A 426 9.78 -7.11 5.79
C GLU A 426 8.87 -6.66 6.92
N LEU A 427 7.85 -5.83 6.63
CA LEU A 427 6.90 -5.35 7.63
C LEU A 427 6.17 -6.53 8.29
N PHE A 428 5.62 -7.46 7.49
CA PHE A 428 5.00 -8.66 8.00
C PHE A 428 5.95 -9.48 8.89
N SER A 429 7.21 -9.64 8.47
CA SER A 429 8.19 -10.43 9.21
C SER A 429 8.53 -9.82 10.57
N TRP A 430 8.58 -8.50 10.68
CA TRP A 430 8.76 -7.83 11.96
C TRP A 430 7.63 -8.15 12.94
N HIS A 431 6.38 -8.17 12.48
CA HIS A 431 5.24 -8.52 13.34
C HIS A 431 5.13 -10.03 13.63
N ALA A 432 5.42 -10.89 12.65
CA ALA A 432 5.26 -12.34 12.76
C ALA A 432 6.45 -13.07 13.42
N PHE A 433 7.67 -12.54 13.28
CA PHE A 433 8.90 -13.19 13.72
C PHE A 433 9.82 -12.31 14.57
N ARG A 434 9.55 -10.99 14.67
CA ARG A 434 10.43 -10.00 15.33
C ARG A 434 11.81 -9.89 14.68
N GLN A 435 11.87 -10.13 13.37
CA GLN A 435 13.06 -10.04 12.53
C GLN A 435 12.65 -9.61 11.11
N PRO A 436 13.54 -9.01 10.32
CA PRO A 436 13.18 -8.44 9.01
C PRO A 436 12.87 -9.48 7.93
N ASN A 437 13.14 -10.76 8.17
CA ASN A 437 12.95 -11.84 7.21
C ASN A 437 12.24 -13.03 7.84
N PRO A 438 11.46 -13.81 7.09
CA PRO A 438 10.86 -15.03 7.61
C PRO A 438 11.92 -16.08 7.96
N SER A 439 11.60 -16.96 8.90
CA SER A 439 12.40 -18.17 9.12
C SER A 439 12.29 -19.09 7.89
N LYS A 440 13.35 -19.87 7.60
CA LYS A 440 13.43 -20.69 6.36
C LYS A 440 12.19 -21.57 6.15
N ASP A 441 11.67 -22.17 7.23
CA ASP A 441 10.54 -23.10 7.16
C ASP A 441 9.18 -22.42 6.91
N PHE A 442 9.11 -21.09 7.05
CA PHE A 442 7.93 -20.26 6.91
C PHE A 442 7.97 -19.32 5.69
N SER A 443 9.04 -19.36 4.88
CA SER A 443 9.22 -18.45 3.76
C SER A 443 8.04 -18.46 2.78
N GLU A 444 7.65 -19.64 2.30
CA GLU A 444 6.52 -19.81 1.38
C GLU A 444 5.18 -19.36 1.99
N LEU A 445 4.92 -19.74 3.25
CA LEU A 445 3.70 -19.33 3.95
C LEU A 445 3.63 -17.81 4.16
N SER A 446 4.78 -17.19 4.43
CA SER A 446 4.88 -15.73 4.58
C SER A 446 4.58 -15.02 3.26
N ILE A 447 5.09 -15.55 2.14
CA ILE A 447 4.76 -15.04 0.80
C ILE A 447 3.26 -15.16 0.53
N ASN A 448 2.62 -16.27 0.90
CA ASN A 448 1.17 -16.45 0.71
C ASN A 448 0.36 -15.46 1.56
N VAL A 449 0.73 -15.23 2.83
CA VAL A 449 0.06 -14.23 3.69
C VAL A 449 0.27 -12.82 3.14
N VAL A 450 1.49 -12.46 2.73
CA VAL A 450 1.79 -11.15 2.13
C VAL A 450 1.02 -10.95 0.84
N SER A 451 0.90 -11.99 0.00
CA SER A 451 0.10 -11.97 -1.21
C SER A 451 -1.38 -11.72 -0.91
N TYR A 452 -1.93 -12.36 0.13
CA TYR A 452 -3.30 -12.12 0.60
C TYR A 452 -3.49 -10.67 1.07
N CYS A 453 -2.52 -10.10 1.80
CA CYS A 453 -2.59 -8.73 2.28
C CYS A 453 -2.55 -7.66 1.17
N GLY A 454 -2.05 -7.99 -0.03
CA GLY A 454 -2.00 -7.06 -1.17
C GLY A 454 -1.15 -5.81 -0.92
N GLY A 455 -0.17 -5.87 -0.02
CA GLY A 455 0.66 -4.71 0.33
C GLY A 455 -0.02 -3.65 1.20
N LEU A 456 -1.15 -3.98 1.83
CA LEU A 456 -1.83 -3.10 2.79
C LEU A 456 -1.13 -3.16 4.18
N PRO A 457 -0.53 -2.06 4.68
CA PRO A 457 0.22 -2.06 5.95
C PRO A 457 -0.58 -2.60 7.14
N LEU A 458 -1.82 -2.15 7.30
CA LEU A 458 -2.70 -2.60 8.39
C LEU A 458 -2.90 -4.12 8.40
N ALA A 459 -3.13 -4.72 7.22
CA ALA A 459 -3.38 -6.15 7.12
C ALA A 459 -2.11 -6.96 7.43
N LEU A 460 -0.94 -6.48 6.98
CA LEU A 460 0.36 -7.09 7.26
C LEU A 460 0.66 -7.08 8.76
N GLU A 461 0.41 -5.96 9.44
CA GLU A 461 0.57 -5.81 10.89
C GLU A 461 -0.36 -6.72 11.68
N VAL A 462 -1.66 -6.70 11.36
CA VAL A 462 -2.69 -7.50 12.05
C VAL A 462 -2.43 -8.99 11.86
N LEU A 463 -2.23 -9.45 10.62
CA LEU A 463 -1.99 -10.87 10.36
C LEU A 463 -0.62 -11.33 10.85
N GLY A 464 0.42 -10.49 10.75
CA GLY A 464 1.72 -10.80 11.32
C GLY A 464 1.64 -11.01 12.83
N SER A 465 0.99 -10.08 13.54
CA SER A 465 0.79 -10.18 14.98
C SER A 465 -0.11 -11.36 15.36
N TYR A 466 -1.15 -11.63 14.57
CA TYR A 466 -2.03 -12.79 14.75
C TYR A 466 -1.34 -14.12 14.44
N LEU A 467 -0.22 -14.14 13.73
CA LEU A 467 0.53 -15.37 13.43
C LEU A 467 1.77 -15.57 14.31
N TYR A 468 2.12 -14.54 15.11
CA TYR A 468 3.23 -14.59 16.05
C TYR A 468 3.12 -15.80 16.99
N GLN A 469 4.23 -16.51 17.16
CA GLN A 469 4.39 -17.72 18.00
C GLN A 469 3.47 -18.92 17.65
N ARG A 470 2.77 -18.90 16.52
CA ARG A 470 1.98 -20.05 16.05
C ARG A 470 2.83 -21.06 15.28
N THR A 471 2.39 -22.31 15.31
CA THR A 471 2.99 -23.42 14.59
C THR A 471 2.71 -23.34 13.09
N LYS A 472 3.54 -24.03 12.29
CA LYS A 472 3.38 -24.12 10.83
C LYS A 472 2.00 -24.67 10.42
N GLN A 473 1.43 -25.59 11.20
CA GLN A 473 0.12 -26.17 10.91
C GLN A 473 -1.02 -25.17 11.17
N GLU A 474 -0.91 -24.38 12.24
CA GLU A 474 -1.86 -23.30 12.50
C GLU A 474 -1.81 -22.22 11.42
N TRP A 475 -0.63 -21.86 10.91
CA TRP A 475 -0.50 -20.94 9.78
C TRP A 475 -1.24 -21.43 8.54
N LYS A 476 -1.11 -22.72 8.20
CA LYS A 476 -1.85 -23.33 7.08
C LYS A 476 -3.36 -23.27 7.31
N SER A 477 -3.81 -23.54 8.55
CA SER A 477 -5.23 -23.45 8.95
C SER A 477 -5.77 -22.02 8.88
N VAL A 478 -4.96 -21.02 9.28
CA VAL A 478 -5.33 -19.60 9.17
C VAL A 478 -5.45 -19.20 7.70
N LEU A 479 -4.49 -19.57 6.85
CA LEU A 479 -4.55 -19.27 5.41
C LEU A 479 -5.79 -19.90 4.75
N SER A 480 -6.07 -21.18 5.01
CA SER A 480 -7.27 -21.82 4.45
C SER A 480 -8.57 -21.20 4.97
N LYS A 481 -8.59 -20.73 6.22
CA LYS A 481 -9.72 -19.95 6.75
C LYS A 481 -9.88 -18.62 6.02
N LEU A 482 -8.80 -17.88 5.77
CA LEU A 482 -8.81 -16.56 5.14
C LEU A 482 -9.33 -16.58 3.70
N GLU A 483 -9.23 -17.72 3.00
CA GLU A 483 -9.83 -17.93 1.67
C GLU A 483 -11.36 -17.83 1.68
N ARG A 484 -12.00 -18.07 2.83
CA ARG A 484 -13.46 -18.05 2.98
C ARG A 484 -13.97 -16.96 3.92
N ILE A 485 -13.26 -16.73 5.01
CA ILE A 485 -13.67 -15.85 6.11
C ILE A 485 -12.50 -14.90 6.39
N PRO A 486 -12.59 -13.65 5.93
CA PRO A 486 -11.55 -12.66 6.18
C PRO A 486 -11.35 -12.34 7.67
N ASN A 487 -10.20 -11.73 8.00
CA ASN A 487 -9.90 -11.35 9.38
C ASN A 487 -10.74 -10.15 9.84
N ASN A 488 -11.54 -10.33 10.90
CA ASN A 488 -12.49 -9.30 11.37
C ASN A 488 -11.84 -7.94 11.69
N GLN A 489 -10.65 -7.91 12.32
CA GLN A 489 -10.00 -6.62 12.67
C GLN A 489 -9.61 -5.82 11.43
N VAL A 490 -9.17 -6.50 10.37
CA VAL A 490 -8.89 -5.86 9.08
C VAL A 490 -10.21 -5.38 8.46
N GLN A 491 -11.24 -6.21 8.50
CA GLN A 491 -12.55 -5.90 7.92
C GLN A 491 -13.20 -4.67 8.57
N GLU A 492 -13.24 -4.59 9.90
CA GLU A 492 -13.80 -3.44 10.65
C GLU A 492 -13.19 -2.10 10.19
N LYS A 493 -11.86 -2.05 9.98
CA LYS A 493 -11.19 -0.82 9.55
C LYS A 493 -11.43 -0.47 8.08
N LEU A 494 -11.59 -1.46 7.22
CA LEU A 494 -11.95 -1.26 5.81
C LEU A 494 -13.41 -0.83 5.66
N ARG A 495 -14.31 -1.40 6.48
CA ARG A 495 -15.76 -1.22 6.42
C ARG A 495 -16.21 0.20 6.70
N ILE A 496 -15.45 0.99 7.46
CA ILE A 496 -15.70 2.42 7.73
C ILE A 496 -16.05 3.20 6.45
N SER A 497 -15.35 2.95 5.33
CA SER A 497 -15.64 3.66 4.06
C SER A 497 -16.98 3.26 3.45
N TYR A 498 -17.38 1.99 3.59
CA TYR A 498 -18.64 1.45 3.11
C TYR A 498 -19.83 1.85 4.00
N ASP A 499 -19.67 1.75 5.32
CA ASP A 499 -20.70 2.14 6.28
C ASP A 499 -20.99 3.66 6.19
N GLY A 500 -19.98 4.45 5.81
CA GLY A 500 -20.11 5.89 5.52
C GLY A 500 -20.73 6.24 4.17
N LEU A 501 -21.18 5.27 3.35
CA LEU A 501 -21.97 5.54 2.15
C LEU A 501 -23.39 5.97 2.53
N LYS A 502 -23.89 7.02 1.90
CA LYS A 502 -25.12 7.70 2.34
C LYS A 502 -26.38 6.96 1.92
N TYR A 503 -26.37 6.38 0.73
CA TYR A 503 -27.55 5.74 0.15
C TYR A 503 -27.32 4.24 -0.02
N ASP A 504 -28.36 3.44 0.26
CA ASP A 504 -28.27 1.98 0.12
C ASP A 504 -28.03 1.56 -1.34
N ILE A 505 -28.45 2.36 -2.31
CA ILE A 505 -28.10 2.17 -3.73
C ILE A 505 -26.58 2.14 -3.95
N GLU A 506 -25.81 3.02 -3.31
CA GLU A 506 -24.34 3.03 -3.44
C GLU A 506 -23.73 1.76 -2.85
N LYS A 507 -24.30 1.29 -1.73
CA LYS A 507 -23.92 0.03 -1.09
C LYS A 507 -24.23 -1.16 -2.01
N ASP A 508 -25.40 -1.19 -2.64
CA ASP A 508 -25.76 -2.25 -3.57
C ASP A 508 -24.88 -2.29 -4.82
N ILE A 509 -24.54 -1.13 -5.39
CA ILE A 509 -23.56 -1.04 -6.50
C ILE A 509 -22.22 -1.62 -6.05
N PHE A 510 -21.75 -1.25 -4.86
CA PHE A 510 -20.49 -1.76 -4.33
C PHE A 510 -20.50 -3.29 -4.23
N LEU A 511 -21.55 -3.86 -3.63
CA LEU A 511 -21.71 -5.31 -3.48
C LEU A 511 -21.82 -6.03 -4.83
N ASP A 512 -22.54 -5.45 -5.80
CA ASP A 512 -22.63 -5.97 -7.16
C ASP A 512 -21.26 -6.02 -7.84
N ILE A 513 -20.46 -4.96 -7.68
CA ILE A 513 -19.11 -4.95 -8.25
C ILE A 513 -18.24 -6.04 -7.59
N CYS A 514 -18.24 -6.15 -6.25
CA CYS A 514 -17.46 -7.17 -5.53
C CYS A 514 -17.76 -8.60 -5.97
N CYS A 515 -19.03 -8.89 -6.26
CA CYS A 515 -19.49 -10.23 -6.60
C CYS A 515 -19.39 -10.55 -8.10
N PHE A 516 -19.70 -9.60 -8.99
CA PHE A 516 -19.95 -9.89 -10.42
C PHE A 516 -19.07 -9.13 -11.41
N PHE A 517 -18.60 -7.92 -11.06
CA PHE A 517 -18.13 -6.95 -12.08
C PHE A 517 -16.66 -6.54 -11.99
N ILE A 518 -15.87 -7.09 -11.06
CA ILE A 518 -14.42 -6.88 -11.04
C ILE A 518 -13.80 -7.33 -12.39
N GLY A 519 -12.95 -6.47 -12.94
CA GLY A 519 -12.26 -6.68 -14.22
C GLY A 519 -13.12 -6.43 -15.46
N LYS A 520 -14.38 -6.01 -15.31
CA LYS A 520 -15.24 -5.59 -16.44
C LYS A 520 -15.10 -4.09 -16.72
N ASP A 521 -15.41 -3.70 -17.95
CA ASP A 521 -15.38 -2.30 -18.39
C ASP A 521 -16.43 -1.45 -17.63
N ARG A 522 -16.05 -0.23 -17.23
CA ARG A 522 -16.91 0.66 -16.45
C ARG A 522 -18.21 1.00 -17.15
N ALA A 523 -18.17 1.33 -18.44
CA ALA A 523 -19.38 1.71 -19.18
C ALA A 523 -20.34 0.52 -19.31
N TYR A 524 -19.80 -0.67 -19.62
CA TYR A 524 -20.56 -1.91 -19.64
C TYR A 524 -21.29 -2.19 -18.32
N VAL A 525 -20.61 -2.00 -17.18
CA VAL A 525 -21.20 -2.21 -15.85
C VAL A 525 -22.23 -1.13 -15.52
N THR A 526 -21.97 0.11 -15.92
CA THR A 526 -22.87 1.26 -15.70
C THR A 526 -24.22 1.01 -16.36
N GLU A 527 -24.24 0.55 -17.61
CA GLU A 527 -25.50 0.23 -18.32
C GLU A 527 -26.32 -0.85 -17.60
N ILE A 528 -25.67 -1.93 -17.14
CA ILE A 528 -26.35 -3.01 -16.42
C ILE A 528 -27.00 -2.49 -15.14
N LEU A 529 -26.24 -1.75 -14.33
CA LEU A 529 -26.69 -1.30 -13.02
C LEU A 529 -27.72 -0.15 -13.13
N ASN A 530 -27.64 0.69 -14.17
CA ASN A 530 -28.72 1.62 -14.52
C ASN A 530 -30.00 0.88 -14.93
N GLY A 531 -29.88 -0.22 -15.68
CA GLY A 531 -30.98 -1.14 -15.97
C GLY A 531 -31.64 -1.73 -14.73
N CYS A 532 -30.88 -1.86 -13.64
CA CYS A 532 -31.37 -2.28 -12.33
C CYS A 532 -31.98 -1.13 -11.50
N GLY A 533 -31.99 0.10 -12.01
CA GLY A 533 -32.49 1.28 -11.28
C GLY A 533 -31.52 1.85 -10.23
N LEU A 534 -30.23 1.53 -10.32
CA LEU A 534 -29.24 1.90 -9.30
C LEU A 534 -28.48 3.21 -9.57
N TYR A 535 -28.76 3.96 -10.64
CA TYR A 535 -28.07 5.25 -10.91
C TYR A 535 -26.53 5.14 -10.86
N ALA A 536 -26.00 4.16 -11.58
CA ALA A 536 -24.62 3.73 -11.50
C ALA A 536 -23.59 4.79 -11.93
N ASP A 537 -23.96 5.76 -12.76
CA ASP A 537 -23.07 6.86 -13.18
C ASP A 537 -22.49 7.62 -11.98
N ILE A 538 -23.38 8.06 -11.08
CA ILE A 538 -23.00 8.76 -9.85
C ILE A 538 -22.51 7.76 -8.80
N GLY A 539 -23.17 6.62 -8.64
CA GLY A 539 -22.82 5.65 -7.62
C GLY A 539 -21.40 5.09 -7.77
N ILE A 540 -20.99 4.67 -8.97
CA ILE A 540 -19.61 4.23 -9.25
C ILE A 540 -18.61 5.36 -9.02
N THR A 541 -18.98 6.60 -9.37
CA THR A 541 -18.12 7.77 -9.14
C THR A 541 -17.87 7.99 -7.64
N VAL A 542 -18.91 7.92 -6.81
CA VAL A 542 -18.78 8.01 -5.35
C VAL A 542 -17.89 6.89 -4.79
N LEU A 543 -18.03 5.65 -5.29
CA LEU A 543 -17.18 4.54 -4.86
C LEU A 543 -15.70 4.74 -5.21
N ILE A 544 -15.41 5.38 -6.35
CA ILE A 544 -14.04 5.76 -6.74
C ILE A 544 -13.52 6.85 -5.81
N GLU A 545 -14.31 7.91 -5.57
CA GLU A 545 -13.96 9.01 -4.67
C GLU A 545 -13.61 8.50 -3.26
N ARG A 546 -14.34 7.49 -2.77
CA ARG A 546 -14.12 6.87 -1.44
C ARG A 546 -13.01 5.83 -1.38
N SER A 547 -12.20 5.68 -2.44
CA SER A 547 -11.16 4.65 -2.57
C SER A 547 -11.66 3.21 -2.43
N LEU A 548 -12.94 2.93 -2.68
CA LEU A 548 -13.51 1.58 -2.64
C LEU A 548 -13.35 0.86 -3.99
N VAL A 549 -13.36 1.62 -5.09
CA VAL A 549 -13.19 1.14 -6.47
C VAL A 549 -12.09 1.94 -7.16
N LYS A 550 -11.37 1.30 -8.07
CA LYS A 550 -10.36 1.90 -8.93
C LYS A 550 -10.75 1.66 -10.38
N VAL A 551 -10.38 2.57 -11.28
CA VAL A 551 -10.51 2.36 -12.73
C VAL A 551 -9.11 2.27 -13.31
N GLU A 552 -8.80 1.15 -13.97
CA GLU A 552 -7.53 0.97 -14.67
C GLU A 552 -7.45 1.84 -15.93
N LYS A 553 -6.25 1.99 -16.49
CA LYS A 553 -6.03 2.72 -17.76
C LYS A 553 -6.86 2.19 -18.94
N ASN A 554 -7.26 0.91 -18.88
CA ASN A 554 -8.09 0.25 -19.87
C ASN A 554 -9.61 0.40 -19.59
N ASN A 555 -10.00 1.31 -18.70
CA ASN A 555 -11.37 1.57 -18.26
C ASN A 555 -12.05 0.42 -17.48
N LYS A 556 -11.30 -0.58 -17.02
CA LYS A 556 -11.85 -1.67 -16.21
C LYS A 556 -11.95 -1.31 -14.74
N LEU A 557 -13.03 -1.75 -14.11
CA LEU A 557 -13.22 -1.67 -12.67
C LEU A 557 -12.30 -2.65 -11.97
N GLN A 558 -11.57 -2.15 -10.97
CA GLN A 558 -10.73 -2.94 -10.08
C GLN A 558 -11.01 -2.58 -8.63
N MET A 559 -10.67 -3.49 -7.74
CA MET A 559 -10.74 -3.31 -6.29
C MET A 559 -9.48 -3.91 -5.66
N HIS A 560 -9.11 -3.43 -4.49
CA HIS A 560 -8.16 -4.15 -3.66
C HIS A 560 -8.81 -5.48 -3.21
N ASP A 561 -8.06 -6.58 -3.20
CA ASP A 561 -8.57 -7.91 -2.85
C ASP A 561 -9.26 -7.94 -1.48
N LEU A 562 -8.63 -7.38 -0.44
CA LEU A 562 -9.26 -7.22 0.88
C LEU A 562 -10.56 -6.40 0.89
N ILE A 563 -10.74 -5.42 0.00
CA ILE A 563 -11.99 -4.65 -0.14
C ILE A 563 -13.06 -5.49 -0.84
N ARG A 564 -12.69 -6.25 -1.88
CA ARG A 564 -13.59 -7.24 -2.51
C ARG A 564 -14.05 -8.26 -1.48
N ASP A 565 -13.13 -8.79 -0.70
CA ASP A 565 -13.41 -9.83 0.28
C ASP A 565 -14.25 -9.25 1.44
N MET A 566 -14.09 -7.97 1.78
CA MET A 566 -15.01 -7.24 2.66
C MET A 566 -16.44 -7.20 2.13
N GLY A 567 -16.64 -6.79 0.88
CA GLY A 567 -17.99 -6.74 0.28
C GLY A 567 -18.66 -8.12 0.27
N ARG A 568 -17.88 -9.15 -0.05
CA ARG A 568 -18.34 -10.55 0.00
C ARG A 568 -18.66 -11.00 1.42
N GLU A 569 -17.86 -10.61 2.40
CA GLU A 569 -18.10 -10.92 3.80
C GLU A 569 -19.38 -10.25 4.32
N ILE A 570 -19.65 -9.00 3.95
CA ILE A 570 -20.90 -8.29 4.32
C ILE A 570 -22.13 -9.08 3.87
N VAL A 571 -22.12 -9.62 2.63
CA VAL A 571 -23.23 -10.45 2.14
C VAL A 571 -23.29 -11.81 2.85
N ARG A 572 -22.14 -12.38 3.21
CA ARG A 572 -22.08 -13.64 3.96
C ARG A 572 -22.65 -13.46 5.38
N GLU A 573 -22.33 -12.35 6.05
CA GLU A 573 -22.77 -12.01 7.40
C GLU A 573 -24.28 -11.80 7.50
N SER A 574 -24.92 -11.27 6.44
CA SER A 574 -26.37 -11.05 6.43
C SER A 574 -27.17 -12.34 6.69
N SER A 575 -26.62 -13.48 6.29
CA SER A 575 -27.13 -14.82 6.64
C SER A 575 -25.99 -15.83 6.66
N SER A 576 -25.32 -15.94 7.81
CA SER A 576 -24.10 -16.74 7.97
C SER A 576 -24.34 -18.25 7.81
N LYS A 577 -25.48 -18.76 8.30
CA LYS A 577 -25.82 -20.19 8.30
C LYS A 577 -26.64 -20.65 7.10
N GLU A 578 -27.37 -19.74 6.46
CA GLU A 578 -28.31 -20.08 5.39
C GLU A 578 -27.96 -19.30 4.12
N PRO A 579 -27.13 -19.85 3.21
CA PRO A 579 -26.74 -19.19 1.98
C PRO A 579 -27.94 -18.76 1.13
N ALA A 580 -29.01 -19.55 1.11
CA ALA A 580 -30.23 -19.28 0.35
C ALA A 580 -30.93 -17.95 0.69
N LYS A 581 -30.68 -17.38 1.88
CA LYS A 581 -31.26 -16.09 2.32
C LYS A 581 -30.37 -14.88 2.05
N ARG A 582 -29.24 -15.06 1.37
CA ARG A 582 -28.33 -13.95 1.00
C ARG A 582 -28.83 -13.24 -0.25
N SER A 583 -28.48 -11.97 -0.40
CA SER A 583 -28.83 -11.21 -1.61
C SER A 583 -28.00 -11.62 -2.83
N ARG A 584 -26.76 -12.06 -2.62
CA ARG A 584 -25.84 -12.45 -3.69
C ARG A 584 -25.23 -13.80 -3.39
N LEU A 585 -25.14 -14.66 -4.40
CA LEU A 585 -24.54 -15.99 -4.32
C LEU A 585 -23.40 -16.09 -5.32
N TRP A 586 -22.15 -16.17 -4.83
CA TRP A 586 -20.96 -16.23 -5.69
C TRP A 586 -19.98 -17.38 -5.34
N PHE A 587 -20.10 -17.97 -4.15
CA PHE A 587 -19.30 -19.13 -3.79
C PHE A 587 -19.87 -20.39 -4.44
N HIS A 588 -19.05 -21.06 -5.26
CA HIS A 588 -19.47 -22.22 -6.05
C HIS A 588 -20.16 -23.31 -5.21
N GLU A 589 -19.58 -23.67 -4.06
CA GLU A 589 -20.13 -24.68 -3.17
C GLU A 589 -21.50 -24.28 -2.62
N ASP A 590 -21.65 -23.04 -2.16
CA ASP A 590 -22.91 -22.52 -1.62
C ASP A 590 -24.00 -22.52 -2.71
N VAL A 591 -23.66 -22.09 -3.93
CA VAL A 591 -24.59 -22.05 -5.08
C VAL A 591 -25.01 -23.47 -5.47
N HIS A 592 -24.06 -24.39 -5.58
CA HIS A 592 -24.31 -25.79 -5.91
C HIS A 592 -25.25 -26.43 -4.89
N ASP A 593 -24.99 -26.22 -3.60
CA ASP A 593 -25.81 -26.75 -2.51
C ASP A 593 -27.24 -26.21 -2.53
N VAL A 594 -27.37 -24.88 -2.71
CA VAL A 594 -28.67 -24.19 -2.72
C VAL A 594 -29.52 -24.61 -3.91
N LEU A 595 -28.92 -24.74 -5.10
CA LEU A 595 -29.62 -25.20 -6.30
C LEU A 595 -29.98 -26.68 -6.23
N THR A 596 -29.09 -27.55 -5.73
CA THR A 596 -29.36 -28.99 -5.62
C THR A 596 -30.46 -29.29 -4.61
N LYS A 597 -30.51 -28.55 -3.50
CA LYS A 597 -31.50 -28.73 -2.43
C LYS A 597 -32.82 -27.97 -2.70
N ASN A 598 -32.90 -27.16 -3.76
CA ASN A 598 -34.04 -26.29 -4.08
C ASN A 598 -34.47 -25.39 -2.90
N THR A 599 -33.52 -24.87 -2.13
CA THR A 599 -33.80 -24.08 -0.91
C THR A 599 -33.84 -22.57 -1.16
N VAL A 600 -33.73 -22.13 -2.41
CA VAL A 600 -33.52 -20.72 -2.74
C VAL A 600 -34.74 -19.86 -2.43
N THR A 601 -34.50 -18.66 -1.91
CA THR A 601 -35.56 -17.72 -1.52
C THR A 601 -35.63 -16.52 -2.46
N GLU A 602 -36.67 -15.70 -2.26
CA GLU A 602 -36.88 -14.45 -3.01
C GLU A 602 -35.85 -13.36 -2.72
N THR A 603 -34.96 -13.55 -1.74
CA THR A 603 -33.93 -12.56 -1.38
C THR A 603 -32.78 -12.52 -2.38
N VAL A 604 -32.56 -13.60 -3.14
CA VAL A 604 -31.44 -13.70 -4.08
C VAL A 604 -31.68 -12.78 -5.28
N GLU A 605 -30.85 -11.75 -5.38
CA GLU A 605 -30.83 -10.77 -6.47
C GLU A 605 -29.76 -11.07 -7.52
N GLY A 606 -28.70 -11.79 -7.14
CA GLY A 606 -27.62 -12.13 -8.05
C GLY A 606 -27.03 -13.51 -7.80
N LEU A 607 -26.74 -14.26 -8.87
CA LEU A 607 -26.21 -15.61 -8.80
C LEU A 607 -25.08 -15.84 -9.80
N VAL A 608 -23.97 -16.41 -9.33
CA VAL A 608 -22.84 -16.90 -10.14
C VAL A 608 -22.72 -18.40 -9.99
N LEU A 609 -22.80 -19.13 -11.09
CA LEU A 609 -22.49 -20.55 -11.13
C LEU A 609 -21.43 -20.82 -12.21
N LYS A 610 -20.26 -21.31 -11.77
CA LYS A 610 -19.15 -21.66 -12.66
C LYS A 610 -18.86 -23.14 -12.53
N LEU A 611 -18.88 -23.86 -13.64
CA LEU A 611 -18.49 -25.26 -13.73
C LEU A 611 -17.21 -25.41 -14.54
N GLN A 612 -16.39 -26.39 -14.16
CA GLN A 612 -15.24 -26.80 -14.97
C GLN A 612 -15.75 -27.43 -16.28
N ARG A 613 -15.05 -27.20 -17.40
CA ARG A 613 -15.48 -27.70 -18.73
C ARG A 613 -15.62 -29.23 -18.82
N SER A 614 -14.99 -29.96 -17.90
CA SER A 614 -15.08 -31.43 -17.78
C SER A 614 -16.35 -31.90 -17.05
N ASN A 615 -16.99 -31.04 -16.26
CA ASN A 615 -18.10 -31.40 -15.39
C ASN A 615 -19.42 -31.06 -16.09
N LYS A 616 -20.09 -32.07 -16.64
CA LYS A 616 -21.43 -31.94 -17.24
C LYS A 616 -22.52 -32.01 -16.16
N PHE A 617 -22.54 -31.04 -15.26
CA PHE A 617 -23.66 -30.90 -14.32
C PHE A 617 -24.77 -30.07 -14.97
N CYS A 618 -25.99 -30.60 -14.90
CA CYS A 618 -27.19 -29.94 -15.40
C CYS A 618 -28.11 -29.62 -14.23
N PHE A 619 -28.68 -28.41 -14.21
CA PHE A 619 -29.66 -28.01 -13.19
C PHE A 619 -31.05 -27.85 -13.81
N SER A 620 -32.09 -28.23 -13.07
CA SER A 620 -33.46 -27.92 -13.48
C SER A 620 -33.73 -26.43 -13.29
N THR A 621 -34.40 -25.79 -14.25
CA THR A 621 -34.87 -24.40 -14.13
C THR A 621 -35.82 -24.21 -12.94
N ASP A 622 -36.49 -25.26 -12.47
CA ASP A 622 -37.33 -25.22 -11.25
C ASP A 622 -36.55 -24.80 -10.01
N SER A 623 -35.24 -25.07 -9.97
CA SER A 623 -34.37 -24.64 -8.87
C SER A 623 -34.23 -23.11 -8.76
N PHE A 624 -34.57 -22.38 -9.83
CA PHE A 624 -34.53 -20.92 -9.87
C PHE A 624 -35.89 -20.27 -9.53
N LYS A 625 -36.97 -21.06 -9.49
CA LYS A 625 -38.35 -20.57 -9.34
C LYS A 625 -38.60 -19.73 -8.09
N GLY A 626 -37.83 -19.98 -7.02
CA GLY A 626 -37.89 -19.21 -5.77
C GLY A 626 -37.26 -17.81 -5.86
N MET A 627 -36.33 -17.59 -6.81
CA MET A 627 -35.51 -16.37 -6.91
C MET A 627 -36.23 -15.23 -7.64
N LYS A 628 -37.37 -14.80 -7.12
CA LYS A 628 -38.23 -13.83 -7.81
C LYS A 628 -37.55 -12.48 -8.11
N LYS A 629 -36.62 -12.03 -7.27
CA LYS A 629 -35.89 -10.77 -7.41
C LYS A 629 -34.56 -10.88 -8.17
N LEU A 630 -34.27 -12.03 -8.78
CA LEU A 630 -33.01 -12.26 -9.48
C LEU A 630 -32.87 -11.30 -10.67
N ARG A 631 -31.90 -10.37 -10.57
CA ARG A 631 -31.59 -9.37 -11.59
C ARG A 631 -30.26 -9.62 -12.31
N LEU A 632 -29.31 -10.31 -11.67
CA LEU A 632 -27.98 -10.61 -12.22
C LEU A 632 -27.75 -12.13 -12.28
N LEU A 633 -27.54 -12.69 -13.48
CA LEU A 633 -27.28 -14.12 -13.64
C LEU A 633 -26.00 -14.38 -14.45
N GLN A 634 -25.05 -15.07 -13.83
CA GLN A 634 -23.83 -15.55 -14.48
C GLN A 634 -23.73 -17.07 -14.44
N LEU A 635 -23.68 -17.69 -15.61
CA LEU A 635 -23.56 -19.13 -15.83
C LEU A 635 -22.36 -19.42 -16.73
N ASP A 636 -21.33 -20.06 -16.20
CA ASP A 636 -20.14 -20.45 -16.97
C ASP A 636 -20.12 -21.97 -17.13
N HIS A 637 -20.34 -22.45 -18.36
CA HIS A 637 -20.36 -23.86 -18.75
C HIS A 637 -21.43 -24.69 -18.01
N VAL A 638 -22.61 -24.11 -17.79
CA VAL A 638 -23.77 -24.73 -17.15
C VAL A 638 -24.87 -25.00 -18.17
N ASP A 639 -25.45 -26.20 -18.12
CA ASP A 639 -26.67 -26.53 -18.85
C ASP A 639 -27.89 -26.46 -17.92
N LEU A 640 -28.97 -25.83 -18.40
CA LEU A 640 -30.27 -25.81 -17.70
C LEU A 640 -31.31 -26.61 -18.50
N THR A 641 -32.15 -27.36 -17.79
CA THR A 641 -33.25 -28.15 -18.36
C THR A 641 -34.58 -27.78 -17.71
N GLY A 642 -35.68 -27.95 -18.44
CA GLY A 642 -37.03 -27.64 -17.95
C GLY A 642 -37.62 -26.38 -18.57
N ASP A 643 -38.55 -25.76 -17.85
CA ASP A 643 -39.33 -24.59 -18.26
C ASP A 643 -38.57 -23.29 -17.92
N TYR A 644 -38.22 -22.48 -18.93
CA TYR A 644 -37.44 -21.26 -18.73
C TYR A 644 -38.27 -20.11 -18.17
N ARG A 645 -39.61 -20.25 -18.08
CA ARG A 645 -40.48 -19.32 -17.35
C ARG A 645 -40.23 -19.35 -15.84
N CYS A 646 -39.52 -20.36 -15.35
CA CYS A 646 -39.09 -20.41 -13.94
C CYS A 646 -37.97 -19.41 -13.62
N LEU A 647 -37.28 -18.87 -14.62
CA LEU A 647 -36.30 -17.80 -14.42
C LEU A 647 -37.02 -16.47 -14.15
N SER A 648 -36.39 -15.62 -13.33
CA SER A 648 -37.00 -14.35 -12.92
C SER A 648 -37.24 -13.40 -14.09
N THR A 649 -38.39 -12.72 -14.05
CA THR A 649 -38.74 -11.62 -14.96
C THR A 649 -37.98 -10.33 -14.64
N ASP A 650 -37.32 -10.25 -13.48
CA ASP A 650 -36.54 -9.08 -13.05
C ASP A 650 -35.10 -9.09 -13.58
N LEU A 651 -34.71 -10.13 -14.34
CA LEU A 651 -33.39 -10.20 -14.95
C LEU A 651 -33.10 -8.96 -15.81
N ARG A 652 -31.92 -8.36 -15.57
CA ARG A 652 -31.36 -7.25 -16.35
C ARG A 652 -30.08 -7.65 -17.07
N TRP A 653 -29.33 -8.59 -16.51
CA TRP A 653 -28.09 -9.08 -17.09
C TRP A 653 -28.02 -10.60 -17.04
N VAL A 654 -27.76 -11.19 -18.20
CA VAL A 654 -27.45 -12.61 -18.35
C VAL A 654 -26.09 -12.74 -19.02
N HIS A 655 -25.15 -13.37 -18.31
CA HIS A 655 -23.90 -13.86 -18.86
C HIS A 655 -23.93 -15.38 -18.86
N TRP A 656 -23.96 -15.98 -20.03
CA TRP A 656 -24.02 -17.42 -20.18
C TRP A 656 -22.93 -17.93 -21.12
N GLN A 657 -21.76 -18.18 -20.54
CA GLN A 657 -20.62 -18.67 -21.28
C GLN A 657 -20.78 -20.17 -21.57
N GLY A 658 -20.57 -20.56 -22.82
CA GLY A 658 -20.66 -21.97 -23.22
C GLY A 658 -22.09 -22.49 -23.38
N PHE A 659 -23.07 -21.60 -23.59
CA PHE A 659 -24.46 -21.93 -23.85
C PHE A 659 -24.61 -22.95 -25.01
N THR A 660 -25.31 -24.05 -24.77
CA THR A 660 -25.29 -25.25 -25.64
C THR A 660 -26.44 -25.33 -26.64
N PHE A 661 -27.49 -24.53 -26.49
CA PHE A 661 -28.64 -24.57 -27.39
C PHE A 661 -28.34 -23.94 -28.77
N ASN A 662 -29.10 -24.38 -29.77
CA ASN A 662 -29.02 -23.84 -31.12
C ASN A 662 -29.60 -22.42 -31.24
N TYR A 663 -30.50 -22.03 -30.34
CA TYR A 663 -31.15 -20.72 -30.23
C TYR A 663 -31.58 -20.49 -28.76
N ILE A 664 -31.88 -19.24 -28.39
CA ILE A 664 -32.39 -18.90 -27.06
C ILE A 664 -33.85 -19.40 -26.93
N PRO A 665 -34.23 -20.12 -25.86
CA PRO A 665 -35.59 -20.64 -25.67
C PRO A 665 -36.67 -19.54 -25.75
N ASP A 666 -37.77 -19.83 -26.47
CA ASP A 666 -38.85 -18.86 -26.72
C ASP A 666 -39.69 -18.55 -25.47
N ASP A 667 -39.69 -19.47 -24.51
CA ASP A 667 -40.33 -19.38 -23.18
C ASP A 667 -39.49 -18.61 -22.16
N PHE A 668 -38.24 -18.28 -22.48
CA PHE A 668 -37.39 -17.44 -21.64
C PHE A 668 -37.80 -15.97 -21.71
N TYR A 669 -38.15 -15.38 -20.57
CA TYR A 669 -38.54 -13.98 -20.47
C TYR A 669 -37.33 -13.04 -20.61
N GLN A 670 -37.36 -12.16 -21.62
CA GLN A 670 -36.20 -11.36 -22.04
C GLN A 670 -36.48 -9.85 -22.15
N GLU A 671 -37.74 -9.40 -22.01
CA GLU A 671 -38.16 -8.01 -22.30
C GLU A 671 -37.48 -6.97 -21.40
N ASN A 672 -37.12 -7.36 -20.17
CA ASN A 672 -36.44 -6.49 -19.22
C ASN A 672 -34.90 -6.57 -19.30
N LEU A 673 -34.35 -7.45 -20.15
CA LEU A 673 -32.90 -7.62 -20.25
C LEU A 673 -32.26 -6.40 -20.88
N VAL A 674 -31.24 -5.87 -20.21
CA VAL A 674 -30.38 -4.80 -20.74
C VAL A 674 -29.18 -5.40 -21.46
N VAL A 675 -28.68 -6.54 -20.98
CA VAL A 675 -27.50 -7.19 -21.54
C VAL A 675 -27.68 -8.69 -21.67
N ILE A 676 -27.41 -9.20 -22.87
CA ILE A 676 -27.30 -10.63 -23.19
C ILE A 676 -25.87 -10.92 -23.64
N ASP A 677 -25.12 -11.70 -22.86
CA ASP A 677 -23.74 -12.09 -23.15
C ASP A 677 -23.61 -13.62 -23.23
N LEU A 678 -23.64 -14.17 -24.44
CA LEU A 678 -23.64 -15.61 -24.75
C LEU A 678 -22.34 -16.04 -25.44
N LYS A 679 -21.20 -15.66 -24.85
CA LYS A 679 -19.87 -16.01 -25.38
C LYS A 679 -19.65 -17.51 -25.47
N TYR A 680 -18.88 -17.91 -26.48
CA TYR A 680 -18.51 -19.32 -26.72
C TYR A 680 -19.72 -20.25 -26.84
N SER A 681 -20.85 -19.75 -27.31
CA SER A 681 -22.09 -20.52 -27.42
C SER A 681 -22.13 -21.39 -28.69
N SER A 682 -22.99 -22.40 -28.65
CA SER A 682 -23.28 -23.30 -29.78
C SER A 682 -24.45 -22.83 -30.65
N ILE A 683 -24.87 -21.58 -30.46
CA ILE A 683 -25.99 -20.97 -31.18
C ILE A 683 -25.72 -20.98 -32.69
N LYS A 684 -26.74 -21.39 -33.44
CA LYS A 684 -26.80 -21.34 -34.91
C LYS A 684 -27.60 -20.13 -35.40
N GLN A 685 -28.65 -19.77 -34.66
CA GLN A 685 -29.55 -18.64 -34.87
C GLN A 685 -29.95 -18.09 -33.50
N VAL A 686 -29.94 -16.78 -33.30
CA VAL A 686 -30.12 -16.20 -31.96
C VAL A 686 -31.51 -16.49 -31.37
N TRP A 687 -32.56 -16.22 -32.14
CA TRP A 687 -33.95 -16.47 -31.78
C TRP A 687 -34.67 -17.18 -32.91
N ASN A 688 -35.61 -18.06 -32.58
CA ASN A 688 -36.52 -18.65 -33.58
C ASN A 688 -37.53 -17.58 -34.06
N GLU A 689 -38.19 -16.91 -33.10
CA GLU A 689 -38.99 -15.71 -33.33
C GLU A 689 -38.51 -14.59 -32.38
N THR A 690 -38.14 -13.44 -32.93
CA THR A 690 -37.65 -12.32 -32.11
C THR A 690 -38.83 -11.48 -31.59
N LYS A 691 -38.96 -11.38 -30.27
CA LYS A 691 -39.88 -10.45 -29.60
C LYS A 691 -39.27 -9.05 -29.53
N LEU A 692 -40.10 -8.02 -29.38
CA LEU A 692 -39.63 -6.66 -29.17
C LEU A 692 -38.88 -6.56 -27.83
N LEU A 693 -37.57 -6.29 -27.86
CA LEU A 693 -36.71 -6.13 -26.69
C LEU A 693 -36.32 -4.66 -26.54
N GLU A 694 -37.22 -3.85 -26.01
CA GLU A 694 -37.03 -2.40 -25.87
C GLU A 694 -35.88 -2.04 -24.92
N ASN A 695 -35.61 -2.86 -23.90
CA ASN A 695 -34.58 -2.56 -22.90
C ASN A 695 -33.18 -3.04 -23.30
N LEU A 696 -33.04 -3.86 -24.35
CA LEU A 696 -31.77 -4.49 -24.70
C LEU A 696 -30.80 -3.48 -25.31
N LYS A 697 -29.69 -3.23 -24.61
CA LYS A 697 -28.62 -2.32 -25.03
C LYS A 697 -27.38 -3.02 -25.53
N ILE A 698 -27.03 -4.19 -24.97
CA ILE A 698 -25.80 -4.91 -25.32
C ILE A 698 -26.11 -6.36 -25.67
N LEU A 699 -25.72 -6.76 -26.88
CA LEU A 699 -25.77 -8.14 -27.35
C LEU A 699 -24.36 -8.62 -27.67
N ASN A 700 -23.87 -9.61 -26.92
CA ASN A 700 -22.57 -10.22 -27.13
C ASN A 700 -22.70 -11.70 -27.46
N LEU A 701 -22.33 -12.07 -28.68
CA LEU A 701 -22.34 -13.43 -29.21
C LEU A 701 -20.93 -13.85 -29.67
N SER A 702 -19.89 -13.31 -29.02
CA SER A 702 -18.51 -13.58 -29.45
C SER A 702 -18.15 -15.05 -29.28
N HIS A 703 -17.33 -15.58 -30.18
CA HIS A 703 -16.88 -16.97 -30.21
C HIS A 703 -18.00 -17.99 -30.48
N SER A 704 -19.14 -17.56 -31.02
CA SER A 704 -20.23 -18.44 -31.44
C SER A 704 -19.90 -19.11 -32.78
N LYS A 705 -19.28 -20.30 -32.69
CA LYS A 705 -18.69 -20.99 -33.84
C LYS A 705 -19.69 -21.37 -34.93
N TYR A 706 -20.96 -21.58 -34.58
CA TYR A 706 -21.99 -22.07 -35.49
C TYR A 706 -22.99 -21.00 -35.93
N LEU A 707 -22.87 -19.76 -35.44
CA LEU A 707 -23.77 -18.66 -35.78
C LEU A 707 -23.61 -18.34 -37.27
N ARG A 708 -24.68 -18.50 -38.05
CA ARG A 708 -24.65 -18.31 -39.51
C ARG A 708 -25.05 -16.91 -39.94
N ASN A 709 -26.10 -16.37 -39.30
CA ASN A 709 -26.71 -15.09 -39.62
C ASN A 709 -27.00 -14.31 -38.34
N THR A 710 -27.08 -12.99 -38.45
CA THR A 710 -27.53 -12.12 -37.35
C THR A 710 -29.05 -12.15 -37.20
N PRO A 711 -29.60 -11.76 -36.03
CA PRO A 711 -31.05 -11.65 -35.84
C PRO A 711 -31.64 -10.48 -36.64
N ASP A 712 -32.98 -10.39 -36.64
CA ASP A 712 -33.67 -9.18 -37.06
C ASP A 712 -33.54 -8.08 -35.99
N PHE A 713 -32.93 -6.97 -36.37
CA PHE A 713 -32.67 -5.83 -35.49
C PHE A 713 -33.86 -4.87 -35.36
N SER A 714 -34.92 -5.01 -36.17
CA SER A 714 -36.12 -4.15 -36.05
C SER A 714 -36.80 -4.29 -34.69
N GLN A 715 -36.60 -5.43 -34.03
CA GLN A 715 -37.12 -5.75 -32.70
C GLN A 715 -36.18 -5.32 -31.56
N LEU A 716 -35.04 -4.70 -31.86
CA LEU A 716 -34.01 -4.29 -30.89
C LEU A 716 -33.74 -2.77 -30.97
N PRO A 717 -34.77 -1.91 -30.82
CA PRO A 717 -34.69 -0.49 -31.19
C PRO A 717 -33.64 0.32 -30.41
N ASN A 718 -33.30 -0.12 -29.19
CA ASN A 718 -32.38 0.58 -28.29
C ASN A 718 -31.00 -0.08 -28.17
N LEU A 719 -30.64 -0.96 -29.10
CA LEU A 719 -29.33 -1.63 -29.08
C LEU A 719 -28.19 -0.61 -29.29
N GLU A 720 -27.26 -0.55 -28.34
CA GLU A 720 -26.11 0.35 -28.32
C GLU A 720 -24.80 -0.35 -28.68
N SER A 721 -24.68 -1.65 -28.40
CA SER A 721 -23.45 -2.42 -28.63
C SER A 721 -23.74 -3.84 -29.12
N LEU A 722 -23.22 -4.15 -30.31
CA LEU A 722 -23.28 -5.49 -30.90
C LEU A 722 -21.87 -6.07 -31.05
N ILE A 723 -21.60 -7.16 -30.34
CA ILE A 723 -20.27 -7.76 -30.26
C ILE A 723 -20.34 -9.22 -30.72
N MET A 724 -19.81 -9.49 -31.91
CA MET A 724 -19.74 -10.81 -32.54
C MET A 724 -18.31 -11.08 -33.00
N LYS A 725 -17.37 -11.04 -32.06
CA LYS A 725 -15.96 -11.34 -32.35
C LYS A 725 -15.75 -12.84 -32.53
N ASP A 726 -14.97 -13.25 -33.51
CA ASP A 726 -14.56 -14.65 -33.77
C ASP A 726 -15.79 -15.56 -33.95
N CYS A 727 -16.70 -15.13 -34.82
CA CYS A 727 -17.84 -15.94 -35.28
C CYS A 727 -17.54 -16.46 -36.69
N PRO A 728 -16.78 -17.57 -36.82
CA PRO A 728 -16.26 -18.01 -38.12
C PRO A 728 -17.34 -18.49 -39.09
N SER A 729 -18.51 -18.92 -38.63
CA SER A 729 -19.61 -19.35 -39.52
C SER A 729 -20.52 -18.21 -39.98
N LEU A 730 -20.33 -16.99 -39.46
CA LEU A 730 -21.17 -15.85 -39.80
C LEU A 730 -20.89 -15.45 -41.26
N SER A 731 -21.88 -15.62 -42.13
CA SER A 731 -21.75 -15.30 -43.56
C SER A 731 -22.42 -13.99 -43.94
N ASP A 732 -23.54 -13.66 -43.28
CA ASP A 732 -24.41 -12.54 -43.64
C ASP A 732 -24.90 -11.77 -42.41
N VAL A 733 -25.04 -10.45 -42.56
CA VAL A 733 -25.63 -9.55 -41.57
C VAL A 733 -26.97 -9.05 -42.09
N ASN A 734 -28.01 -9.13 -41.24
CA ASN A 734 -29.37 -8.71 -41.56
C ASN A 734 -29.40 -7.21 -41.91
N PRO A 735 -30.00 -6.81 -43.05
CA PRO A 735 -30.09 -5.41 -43.45
C PRO A 735 -30.76 -4.47 -42.45
N SER A 736 -31.63 -4.97 -41.56
CA SER A 736 -32.28 -4.14 -40.52
C SER A 736 -31.29 -3.55 -39.51
N ILE A 737 -30.01 -3.97 -39.53
CA ILE A 737 -28.96 -3.34 -38.72
C ILE A 737 -28.87 -1.83 -38.98
N GLY A 738 -29.15 -1.38 -40.21
CA GLY A 738 -29.13 0.05 -40.56
C GLY A 738 -30.26 0.86 -39.92
N ASP A 739 -31.29 0.20 -39.42
CA ASP A 739 -32.43 0.86 -38.76
C ASP A 739 -32.11 1.21 -37.28
N LEU A 740 -30.98 0.72 -36.74
CA LEU A 740 -30.56 0.96 -35.36
C LEU A 740 -30.04 2.39 -35.14
N LYS A 741 -30.83 3.20 -34.45
CA LYS A 741 -30.52 4.63 -34.22
C LYS A 741 -29.51 4.87 -33.10
N ASN A 742 -29.37 3.92 -32.18
CA ASN A 742 -28.56 4.08 -30.96
C ASN A 742 -27.26 3.26 -30.97
N LEU A 743 -26.98 2.50 -32.03
CA LEU A 743 -25.81 1.62 -32.08
C LEU A 743 -24.52 2.45 -32.09
N LEU A 744 -23.70 2.31 -31.05
CA LEU A 744 -22.42 3.01 -30.84
C LEU A 744 -21.21 2.13 -31.22
N LEU A 745 -21.30 0.83 -30.95
CA LEU A 745 -20.23 -0.14 -31.19
C LEU A 745 -20.73 -1.34 -32.02
N LEU A 746 -20.03 -1.62 -33.12
CA LEU A 746 -20.18 -2.85 -33.88
C LEU A 746 -18.83 -3.56 -34.01
N ASN A 747 -18.73 -4.75 -33.43
CA ASN A 747 -17.52 -5.55 -33.46
C ASN A 747 -17.76 -6.90 -34.15
N LEU A 748 -17.22 -7.05 -35.36
CA LEU A 748 -17.26 -8.26 -36.18
C LEU A 748 -15.86 -8.85 -36.37
N LYS A 749 -14.91 -8.53 -35.48
CA LYS A 749 -13.52 -8.96 -35.58
C LYS A 749 -13.43 -10.47 -35.78
N ASP A 750 -12.56 -10.93 -36.67
CA ASP A 750 -12.29 -12.35 -36.94
C ASP A 750 -13.50 -13.16 -37.47
N CYS A 751 -14.53 -12.50 -38.02
CA CYS A 751 -15.61 -13.15 -38.76
C CYS A 751 -15.17 -13.57 -40.18
N THR A 752 -14.43 -14.68 -40.26
CA THR A 752 -13.71 -15.11 -41.48
C THR A 752 -14.59 -15.54 -42.66
N ASN A 753 -15.88 -15.89 -42.45
CA ASN A 753 -16.80 -16.20 -43.55
C ASN A 753 -17.68 -15.03 -44.01
N LEU A 754 -17.62 -13.89 -43.33
CA LEU A 754 -18.46 -12.73 -43.63
C LEU A 754 -18.01 -12.12 -44.95
N ARG A 755 -18.89 -12.16 -45.96
CA ARG A 755 -18.53 -11.76 -47.34
C ARG A 755 -18.65 -10.27 -47.55
N ASN A 756 -19.78 -9.68 -47.16
CA ASN A 756 -20.07 -8.27 -47.35
C ASN A 756 -20.89 -7.75 -46.16
N LEU A 757 -20.93 -6.42 -46.02
CA LEU A 757 -21.86 -5.75 -45.13
C LEU A 757 -23.08 -5.26 -45.93
N PRO A 758 -24.31 -5.27 -45.38
CA PRO A 758 -25.48 -4.76 -46.08
C PRO A 758 -25.37 -3.25 -46.26
N ARG A 759 -25.76 -2.71 -47.43
CA ARG A 759 -25.70 -1.25 -47.72
C ARG A 759 -26.33 -0.36 -46.66
N LYS A 760 -27.43 -0.83 -46.06
CA LYS A 760 -28.11 -0.12 -44.97
C LYS A 760 -27.21 0.15 -43.75
N ILE A 761 -26.13 -0.61 -43.54
CA ILE A 761 -25.20 -0.40 -42.42
C ILE A 761 -24.56 1.00 -42.45
N TYR A 762 -24.38 1.56 -43.64
CA TYR A 762 -23.79 2.89 -43.83
C TYR A 762 -24.74 4.03 -43.45
N GLN A 763 -26.02 3.72 -43.16
CA GLN A 763 -27.04 4.66 -42.69
C GLN A 763 -27.03 4.83 -41.16
N LEU A 764 -26.17 4.09 -40.45
CA LEU A 764 -26.04 4.16 -38.99
C LEU A 764 -25.49 5.52 -38.54
N LYS A 765 -26.38 6.38 -38.03
CA LYS A 765 -26.06 7.76 -37.65
C LYS A 765 -25.26 7.92 -36.36
N SER A 766 -25.32 6.95 -35.45
CA SER A 766 -24.71 7.03 -34.11
C SER A 766 -23.46 6.17 -33.93
N LEU A 767 -23.10 5.35 -34.93
CA LEU A 767 -22.01 4.39 -34.79
C LEU A 767 -20.68 5.11 -34.65
N LYS A 768 -20.00 4.91 -33.52
CA LYS A 768 -18.69 5.51 -33.21
C LYS A 768 -17.54 4.57 -33.53
N THR A 769 -17.72 3.27 -33.28
CA THR A 769 -16.66 2.28 -33.45
C THR A 769 -17.12 1.10 -34.30
N LEU A 770 -16.40 0.84 -35.39
CA LEU A 770 -16.58 -0.30 -36.28
C LEU A 770 -15.30 -1.14 -36.32
N ILE A 771 -15.38 -2.42 -35.95
CA ILE A 771 -14.23 -3.34 -35.93
C ILE A 771 -14.48 -4.51 -36.90
N LEU A 772 -13.65 -4.59 -37.93
CA LEU A 772 -13.69 -5.59 -39.02
C LEU A 772 -12.34 -6.31 -39.23
N SER A 773 -11.34 -6.06 -38.38
CA SER A 773 -10.05 -6.76 -38.45
C SER A 773 -10.23 -8.28 -38.46
N GLY A 774 -9.52 -9.01 -39.32
CA GLY A 774 -9.64 -10.46 -39.42
C GLY A 774 -10.82 -10.99 -40.27
N CYS A 775 -11.69 -10.13 -40.79
CA CYS A 775 -12.72 -10.53 -41.77
C CYS A 775 -12.09 -10.74 -43.15
N SER A 776 -11.59 -11.94 -43.41
CA SER A 776 -10.76 -12.23 -44.60
C SER A 776 -11.50 -12.20 -45.94
N LYS A 777 -12.83 -12.30 -45.96
CA LYS A 777 -13.66 -12.29 -47.18
C LYS A 777 -14.30 -10.94 -47.51
N ILE A 778 -14.14 -9.95 -46.63
CA ILE A 778 -14.51 -8.58 -46.94
C ILE A 778 -13.35 -8.00 -47.75
N ASP A 779 -13.53 -7.88 -49.05
CA ASP A 779 -12.49 -7.41 -49.97
C ASP A 779 -12.54 -5.88 -50.16
N LYS A 780 -13.71 -5.25 -50.06
CA LYS A 780 -13.89 -3.79 -50.20
C LYS A 780 -14.97 -3.27 -49.27
N LEU A 781 -14.81 -2.03 -48.80
CA LEU A 781 -15.89 -1.26 -48.15
C LEU A 781 -16.47 -0.30 -49.20
N GLU A 782 -17.79 -0.19 -49.28
CA GLU A 782 -18.44 0.72 -50.24
C GLU A 782 -18.16 2.19 -49.90
N GLU A 783 -18.18 3.07 -50.91
CA GLU A 783 -17.97 4.53 -50.77
C GLU A 783 -18.97 5.18 -49.80
N ASP A 784 -20.14 4.55 -49.64
CA ASP A 784 -21.19 4.97 -48.70
C ASP A 784 -20.72 5.01 -47.24
N ILE A 785 -19.57 4.40 -46.89
CA ILE A 785 -18.97 4.54 -45.55
C ILE A 785 -18.73 6.00 -45.15
N VAL A 786 -18.55 6.90 -46.13
CA VAL A 786 -18.40 8.35 -45.89
C VAL A 786 -19.68 8.98 -45.32
N GLN A 787 -20.84 8.34 -45.47
CA GLN A 787 -22.12 8.79 -44.91
C GLN A 787 -22.22 8.58 -43.38
N MET A 788 -21.28 7.84 -42.78
CA MET A 788 -21.29 7.53 -41.35
C MET A 788 -20.70 8.68 -40.51
N GLU A 789 -21.46 9.76 -40.34
CA GLU A 789 -21.02 11.03 -39.73
C GLU A 789 -20.42 10.90 -38.31
N SER A 790 -20.90 9.94 -37.51
CA SER A 790 -20.45 9.75 -36.12
C SER A 790 -19.27 8.78 -35.97
N LEU A 791 -18.80 8.16 -37.06
CA LEU A 791 -17.77 7.12 -37.01
C LEU A 791 -16.40 7.73 -36.68
N THR A 792 -15.91 7.50 -35.47
CA THR A 792 -14.60 7.99 -35.00
C THR A 792 -13.50 6.94 -35.13
N THR A 793 -13.85 5.67 -35.06
CA THR A 793 -12.89 4.56 -34.96
C THR A 793 -13.27 3.43 -35.93
N LEU A 794 -12.45 3.24 -36.96
CA LEU A 794 -12.54 2.09 -37.87
C LEU A 794 -11.30 1.22 -37.73
N ILE A 795 -11.48 -0.03 -37.30
CA ILE A 795 -10.39 -1.01 -37.19
C ILE A 795 -10.60 -2.10 -38.25
N ALA A 796 -9.97 -1.94 -39.41
CA ALA A 796 -10.00 -2.90 -40.49
C ALA A 796 -8.57 -3.25 -40.94
N LYS A 797 -8.11 -4.49 -40.69
CA LYS A 797 -6.91 -5.07 -41.34
C LYS A 797 -6.72 -6.57 -41.03
N ALA A 798 -6.63 -7.38 -42.10
CA ALA A 798 -5.76 -8.56 -42.31
C ALA A 798 -6.05 -9.29 -43.66
N SER A 799 -6.40 -8.57 -44.74
CA SER A 799 -6.47 -9.11 -46.11
C SER A 799 -5.66 -8.20 -47.04
N ARG A 800 -4.89 -8.76 -47.98
CA ARG A 800 -3.89 -8.03 -48.80
C ARG A 800 -4.50 -6.98 -49.76
N ASN A 801 -5.83 -6.83 -49.81
CA ASN A 801 -6.54 -6.11 -50.88
C ASN A 801 -7.64 -5.14 -50.40
N LEU A 802 -7.72 -4.78 -49.11
CA LEU A 802 -8.81 -3.91 -48.64
C LEU A 802 -8.64 -2.47 -49.16
N GLU A 803 -9.35 -2.11 -50.23
CA GLU A 803 -9.45 -0.75 -50.75
C GLU A 803 -10.51 0.03 -49.96
N VAL A 804 -10.10 1.16 -49.37
CA VAL A 804 -11.01 2.14 -48.75
C VAL A 804 -11.01 3.39 -49.65
N PHE A 805 -12.10 3.62 -50.37
CA PHE A 805 -12.27 4.84 -51.16
C PHE A 805 -12.70 5.99 -50.24
N GLY A 806 -12.03 7.15 -50.34
CA GLY A 806 -12.54 8.42 -49.80
C GLY A 806 -12.07 8.90 -48.42
N PHE A 807 -11.16 8.21 -47.71
CA PHE A 807 -10.61 8.74 -46.46
C PHE A 807 -9.29 9.49 -46.68
N ASN A 808 -9.35 10.83 -46.65
CA ASN A 808 -8.16 11.65 -46.46
C ASN A 808 -7.54 11.30 -45.09
N ALA A 809 -6.38 10.66 -45.13
CA ALA A 809 -5.56 10.33 -43.98
C ALA A 809 -5.03 11.61 -43.29
N THR A 810 -5.87 12.31 -42.53
CA THR A 810 -5.46 13.43 -41.67
C THR A 810 -6.30 13.50 -40.40
N GLN A 811 -6.32 12.41 -39.61
CA GLN A 811 -6.38 12.54 -38.15
C GLN A 811 -5.36 11.57 -37.56
N ARG A 812 -4.40 12.12 -36.81
CA ARG A 812 -3.35 11.37 -36.13
C ARG A 812 -3.99 10.43 -35.11
N PHE A 813 -3.79 9.12 -35.27
CA PHE A 813 -4.16 8.12 -34.28
C PHE A 813 -2.89 7.64 -33.55
N ASN A 814 -2.93 7.68 -32.21
CA ASN A 814 -2.02 6.96 -31.33
C ASN A 814 -2.45 5.50 -31.20
#